data_AF-E7GIE5-F1
#
_entry.id   AF-E7GIE5-F1
#
_cell.length_a   1.000
_cell.length_b   1.000
_cell.length_c   1.000
_cell.angle_alpha   90.00
_cell.angle_beta   90.00
_cell.angle_gamma   90.00
#
_symmetry.space_group_name_H-M   'P 1'
#
loop_
_entity.id
_entity.type
_entity.pdbx_description
1 polymer ?
#
loop_
_entity_poly.entity_id
_entity_poly.type
_entity_poly.pdbx_seq_one_letter_code
_entity_poly.pdbx_strand_id
1 'polypeptide(L)'
;MSYMIGVDVGGTFTDFSIFNTETGNLKHFKHSSTPDDPSRAIVSGILHVLTEDCIKPEQVSYLAHGTTVATNALIEKKGARLGLITTKGFRDLMEIGWQKRPSLYDLSKQKPESLIPDGMKREVEERILYDGTVKTALNEDSVREAVRYLKEQGAQTIAVCTLFSFINPKHEIRIREIINEEYPEVYVSTSHELVPEFREYSRMSTTVLNAYLGPVMEKYVHNFEKSILDSGITAAPYVTQSNGSVISIAETIDCPIKTAVSGPSAGVIGAVYIGKQCGIDKVITFDMGGTSIDVSLIENGKASLSNERLVEGYPARIPMIDIVTVGAGGGSIARIDAGGALKVGPDSAGATPGPACYMRGGTEACVTDANIVLGKLNQTKILGGRMDVDLGLAEKAIKENICDKSSLDLKQAAAGIISVVNSNMTRAIRVVSVERGYDAREFTLMAFGGAGPLHACEVARDMGITSVLLPPSPGTLCSLGLLMADTKFDISRSNVMLAEEENLPKVQKIFDTLTAEGNELLDKEGVAEKDRSFTYLIECRYERQNYEIGIEVKGQFGKEVMEEMIERFHQEHNRSYGYFNRSMKLQMVNYRVSAIGDIIKPDLAEMPADPNAEPPKPFTTREVLFDREKDYITTNIYNRNDFKPGCTIMGPAIIEQMDSTSVIPPDWKAYTDGYQNIIVTYEGGAK
;
A
#
# COMPACT_ATOMS: atom_id res chain seq x y z
N MET A 1 21.97 12.98 -17.87
CA MET A 1 20.81 12.31 -17.26
C MET A 1 21.36 11.25 -16.32
N SER A 2 21.63 11.63 -15.08
CA SER A 2 22.36 10.84 -14.10
C SER A 2 21.70 10.79 -12.71
N TYR A 3 20.51 11.38 -12.55
CA TYR A 3 19.80 11.41 -11.26
C TYR A 3 18.39 10.83 -11.37
N MET A 4 18.08 9.89 -10.47
CA MET A 4 16.74 9.36 -10.25
C MET A 4 16.18 9.92 -8.96
N ILE A 5 14.91 10.32 -8.95
CA ILE A 5 14.25 10.92 -7.79
C ILE A 5 12.95 10.16 -7.48
N GLY A 6 12.84 9.65 -6.26
CA GLY A 6 11.62 9.07 -5.70
C GLY A 6 11.06 10.02 -4.63
N VAL A 7 9.77 10.34 -4.69
CA VAL A 7 9.11 11.27 -3.77
C VAL A 7 7.86 10.66 -3.15
N ASP A 8 7.87 10.48 -1.84
CA ASP A 8 6.70 10.06 -1.09
C ASP A 8 6.11 11.24 -0.30
N VAL A 9 4.83 11.53 -0.50
CA VAL A 9 4.16 12.64 0.16
C VAL A 9 3.36 12.12 1.35
N GLY A 10 3.94 12.26 2.54
CA GLY A 10 3.26 11.97 3.80
C GLY A 10 2.43 13.16 4.30
N GLY A 11 1.67 12.93 5.38
CA GLY A 11 0.83 13.95 6.01
C GLY A 11 1.61 15.02 6.79
N THR A 12 2.85 14.74 7.21
CA THR A 12 3.69 15.69 7.99
C THR A 12 4.92 16.15 7.23
N PHE A 13 5.61 15.20 6.60
CA PHE A 13 6.80 15.44 5.80
C PHE A 13 6.66 14.77 4.44
N THR A 14 7.32 15.36 3.44
CA THR A 14 7.57 14.77 2.13
C THR A 14 8.99 14.23 2.11
N ASP A 15 9.12 12.96 1.75
CA ASP A 15 10.38 12.21 1.79
C ASP A 15 10.93 12.02 0.38
N PHE A 16 12.21 12.32 0.21
CA PHE A 16 12.91 12.27 -1.07
C PHE A 16 14.05 11.27 -1.01
N SER A 17 14.15 10.42 -2.02
CA SER A 17 15.32 9.60 -2.30
C SER A 17 15.92 10.02 -3.64
N ILE A 18 17.19 10.41 -3.63
CA ILE A 18 17.92 10.89 -4.80
C ILE A 18 19.09 9.95 -5.04
N PHE A 19 19.08 9.28 -6.19
CA PHE A 19 20.14 8.37 -6.58
C PHE A 19 20.93 8.92 -7.76
N ASN A 20 22.24 9.00 -7.62
CA ASN A 20 23.15 9.35 -8.70
C ASN A 20 23.67 8.08 -9.37
N THR A 21 23.26 7.84 -10.63
CA THR A 21 23.58 6.62 -11.39
C THR A 21 25.04 6.53 -11.80
N GLU A 22 25.80 7.64 -11.81
CA GLU A 22 27.23 7.65 -12.16
C GLU A 22 28.13 7.33 -10.97
N THR A 23 27.73 7.79 -9.77
CA THR A 23 28.52 7.61 -8.53
C THR A 23 28.03 6.48 -7.64
N GLY A 24 26.79 6.01 -7.85
CA GLY A 24 26.12 5.05 -6.96
C GLY A 24 25.67 5.64 -5.63
N ASN A 25 25.71 6.97 -5.47
CA ASN A 25 25.37 7.62 -4.21
C ASN A 25 23.84 7.79 -4.06
N LEU A 26 23.30 7.33 -2.93
CA LEU A 26 21.92 7.51 -2.52
C LEU A 26 21.86 8.57 -1.38
N LYS A 27 21.17 9.67 -1.62
CA LYS A 27 20.91 10.73 -0.64
C LYS A 27 19.43 10.74 -0.27
N HIS A 28 19.15 10.91 1.01
CA HIS A 28 17.79 11.10 1.53
C HIS A 28 17.60 12.54 1.98
N PHE A 29 16.42 13.11 1.70
CA PHE A 29 16.05 14.46 2.10
C PHE A 29 14.59 14.50 2.58
N LYS A 30 14.30 15.31 3.59
CA LYS A 30 12.94 15.53 4.10
C LYS A 30 12.57 16.99 3.99
N HIS A 31 11.37 17.25 3.48
CA HIS A 31 10.78 18.58 3.39
C HIS A 31 9.42 18.62 4.10
N SER A 32 8.96 19.80 4.49
CA SER A 32 7.63 19.95 5.08
C SER A 32 6.54 19.72 4.03
N SER A 33 5.51 18.95 4.37
CA SER A 33 4.35 18.73 3.49
C SER A 33 3.49 20.00 3.36
N THR A 34 2.80 20.14 2.22
CA THR A 34 1.75 21.14 1.98
C THR A 34 0.42 20.43 1.75
N PRO A 35 -0.37 20.13 2.81
CA PRO A 35 -1.59 19.32 2.68
C PRO A 35 -2.67 19.94 1.78
N ASP A 36 -2.69 21.26 1.64
CA ASP A 36 -3.59 22.00 0.75
C ASP A 36 -3.28 21.77 -0.74
N ASP A 37 -2.01 21.52 -1.06
CA ASP A 37 -1.54 21.22 -2.40
C ASP A 37 -0.21 20.44 -2.34
N PRO A 38 -0.26 19.10 -2.39
CA PRO A 38 0.91 18.23 -2.35
C PRO A 38 1.96 18.53 -3.42
N SER A 39 1.54 19.03 -4.59
CA SER A 39 2.45 19.28 -5.72
C SER A 39 3.50 20.35 -5.39
N ARG A 40 3.14 21.34 -4.56
CA ARG A 40 4.04 22.42 -4.13
C ARG A 40 5.21 21.88 -3.29
N ALA A 41 4.95 20.98 -2.34
CA ALA A 41 5.99 20.38 -1.52
C ALA A 41 6.94 19.50 -2.34
N ILE A 42 6.42 18.79 -3.35
CA ILE A 42 7.25 18.00 -4.27
C ILE A 42 8.20 18.92 -5.04
N VAL A 43 7.66 19.95 -5.70
CA VAL A 43 8.45 20.86 -6.54
C VAL A 43 9.45 21.67 -5.70
N SER A 44 9.03 22.22 -4.57
CA SER A 44 9.93 22.99 -3.70
C SER A 44 11.05 22.11 -3.13
N GLY A 45 10.74 20.86 -2.76
CA GLY A 45 11.73 19.91 -2.28
C GLY A 45 12.74 19.52 -3.37
N ILE A 46 12.26 19.24 -4.59
CA ILE A 46 13.15 18.96 -5.74
C ILE A 46 14.05 20.16 -6.02
N LEU A 47 13.51 21.37 -6.15
CA LEU A 47 14.29 22.58 -6.42
C LEU A 47 15.32 22.85 -5.32
N HIS A 48 14.98 22.58 -4.06
CA HIS A 48 15.92 22.70 -2.95
C HIS A 48 17.12 21.77 -3.13
N VAL A 49 16.87 20.49 -3.42
CA VAL A 49 17.93 19.49 -3.65
C VAL A 49 18.78 19.87 -4.87
N LEU A 50 18.14 20.23 -5.99
CA LEU A 50 18.85 20.63 -7.20
C LEU A 50 19.76 21.84 -6.95
N THR A 51 19.29 22.82 -6.17
CA THR A 51 20.07 24.02 -5.86
C THR A 51 21.21 23.73 -4.88
N GLU A 52 20.94 22.99 -3.81
CA GLU A 52 21.93 22.64 -2.78
C GLU A 52 23.09 21.84 -3.38
N ASP A 53 22.79 20.87 -4.24
CA ASP A 53 23.78 19.96 -4.82
C ASP A 53 24.32 20.44 -6.20
N CYS A 54 23.97 21.66 -6.63
CA CYS A 54 24.34 22.23 -7.93
C CYS A 54 23.98 21.32 -9.14
N ILE A 55 22.87 20.58 -9.04
CA ILE A 55 22.40 19.67 -10.08
C ILE A 55 21.54 20.44 -11.08
N LYS A 56 21.82 20.30 -12.38
CA LYS A 56 20.99 20.90 -13.41
C LYS A 56 19.72 20.07 -13.62
N PRO A 57 18.52 20.68 -13.78
CA PRO A 57 17.27 19.96 -14.00
C PRO A 57 17.31 18.92 -15.12
N GLU A 58 18.06 19.17 -16.20
CA GLU A 58 18.19 18.26 -17.36
C GLU A 58 19.01 17.00 -17.04
N GLN A 59 19.64 16.93 -15.87
CA GLN A 59 20.33 15.73 -15.38
C GLN A 59 19.37 14.75 -14.71
N VAL A 60 18.13 15.12 -14.40
CA VAL A 60 17.13 14.19 -13.86
C VAL A 60 16.64 13.27 -14.98
N SER A 61 16.84 11.96 -14.82
CA SER A 61 16.47 10.93 -15.80
C SER A 61 15.16 10.21 -15.46
N TYR A 62 14.79 10.20 -14.20
CA TYR A 62 13.62 9.50 -13.68
C TYR A 62 13.04 10.23 -12.49
N LEU A 63 11.72 10.36 -12.46
CA LEU A 63 10.97 10.94 -11.35
C LEU A 63 9.73 10.09 -11.11
N ALA A 64 9.61 9.52 -9.91
CA ALA A 64 8.41 8.80 -9.49
C ALA A 64 7.88 9.34 -8.17
N HIS A 65 6.56 9.31 -8.04
CA HIS A 65 5.91 9.91 -6.89
C HIS A 65 4.70 9.10 -6.38
N GLY A 66 4.55 9.05 -5.06
CA GLY A 66 3.38 8.52 -4.36
C GLY A 66 2.35 9.63 -4.08
N THR A 67 1.06 9.35 -4.29
CA THR A 67 -0.04 10.31 -4.04
C THR A 67 -1.13 9.71 -3.19
N THR A 68 -1.73 10.53 -2.33
CA THR A 68 -2.95 10.21 -1.56
C THR A 68 -4.18 10.95 -2.07
N VAL A 69 -4.08 11.70 -3.18
CA VAL A 69 -5.17 12.52 -3.72
C VAL A 69 -6.41 11.69 -4.05
N ALA A 70 -6.25 10.54 -4.72
CA ALA A 70 -7.35 9.63 -5.01
C ALA A 70 -8.01 9.08 -3.73
N THR A 71 -7.19 8.63 -2.78
CA THR A 71 -7.66 8.12 -1.48
C THR A 71 -8.46 9.17 -0.71
N ASN A 72 -7.93 10.39 -0.60
CA ASN A 72 -8.57 11.49 0.10
C ASN A 72 -9.87 11.93 -0.59
N ALA A 73 -9.90 11.95 -1.92
CA ALA A 73 -11.12 12.28 -2.66
C ALA A 73 -12.27 11.28 -2.39
N LEU A 74 -11.95 10.00 -2.20
CA LEU A 74 -12.94 8.99 -1.81
C LEU A 74 -13.39 9.17 -0.35
N ILE A 75 -12.45 9.32 0.58
CA ILE A 75 -12.74 9.50 2.01
C ILE A 75 -13.59 10.75 2.25
N GLU A 76 -13.19 11.88 1.66
CA GLU A 76 -13.89 13.16 1.81
C GLU A 76 -15.11 13.27 0.91
N LYS A 77 -15.35 12.28 0.03
CA LYS A 77 -16.42 12.30 -0.99
C LYS A 77 -16.40 13.57 -1.84
N LYS A 78 -15.21 13.96 -2.26
CA LYS A 78 -14.94 15.12 -3.12
C LYS A 78 -14.57 14.70 -4.55
N GLY A 79 -15.24 13.68 -5.09
CA GLY A 79 -15.13 13.29 -6.49
C GLY A 79 -16.09 14.04 -7.42
N ALA A 80 -16.09 13.63 -8.68
CA ALA A 80 -16.90 14.22 -9.72
C ALA A 80 -18.38 13.84 -9.62
N ARG A 81 -19.27 14.73 -10.08
CA ARG A 81 -20.71 14.44 -10.17
C ARG A 81 -20.95 13.36 -11.24
N LEU A 82 -21.25 12.14 -10.79
CA LEU A 82 -21.28 10.93 -11.61
C LEU A 82 -22.67 10.54 -12.11
N GLY A 83 -22.76 10.16 -13.39
CA GLY A 83 -23.86 9.39 -13.97
C GLY A 83 -23.50 7.92 -14.17
N LEU A 84 -24.46 7.01 -14.03
CA LEU A 84 -24.30 5.59 -14.34
C LEU A 84 -25.24 5.19 -15.48
N ILE A 85 -24.73 4.48 -16.47
CA ILE A 85 -25.50 3.80 -17.51
C ILE A 85 -25.34 2.29 -17.34
N THR A 86 -26.46 1.57 -17.20
CA THR A 86 -26.47 0.11 -17.03
C THR A 86 -27.61 -0.56 -17.78
N THR A 87 -27.60 -1.90 -17.81
CA THR A 87 -28.66 -2.73 -18.38
C THR A 87 -30.00 -2.46 -17.70
N LYS A 88 -31.08 -2.38 -18.49
CA LYS A 88 -32.45 -2.29 -17.96
C LYS A 88 -32.76 -3.42 -16.95
N GLY A 89 -33.25 -3.04 -15.78
CA GLY A 89 -33.51 -3.89 -14.62
C GLY A 89 -32.37 -3.96 -13.59
N PHE A 90 -31.25 -3.26 -13.83
CA PHE A 90 -30.04 -3.30 -12.98
C PHE A 90 -29.69 -1.95 -12.34
N ARG A 91 -30.60 -0.97 -12.42
CA ARG A 91 -30.40 0.38 -11.86
C ARG A 91 -29.93 0.39 -10.40
N ASP A 92 -30.57 -0.41 -9.55
CA ASP A 92 -30.41 -0.34 -8.09
C ASP A 92 -29.30 -1.27 -7.55
N LEU A 93 -28.46 -1.80 -8.45
CA LEU A 93 -27.43 -2.77 -8.09
C LEU A 93 -26.41 -2.22 -7.09
N MET A 94 -26.05 -0.93 -7.22
CA MET A 94 -25.12 -0.27 -6.30
C MET A 94 -25.69 -0.18 -4.88
N GLU A 95 -27.00 0.03 -4.75
CA GLU A 95 -27.72 0.11 -3.50
C GLU A 95 -27.97 -1.28 -2.87
N ILE A 96 -28.28 -2.28 -3.70
CA ILE A 96 -28.49 -3.66 -3.26
C ILE A 96 -27.16 -4.23 -2.73
N GLY A 97 -26.07 -4.05 -3.47
CA GLY A 97 -24.75 -4.60 -3.19
C GLY A 97 -24.77 -6.13 -3.03
N TRP A 98 -23.91 -6.68 -2.18
CA TRP A 98 -23.91 -8.12 -1.86
C TRP A 98 -25.07 -8.58 -0.96
N GLN A 99 -26.01 -7.69 -0.60
CA GLN A 99 -27.01 -7.95 0.44
C GLN A 99 -26.42 -8.32 1.82
N LYS A 100 -25.12 -8.05 2.03
CA LYS A 100 -24.43 -8.24 3.30
C LYS A 100 -24.66 -7.02 4.20
N ARG A 101 -24.90 -7.27 5.49
CA ARG A 101 -24.99 -6.19 6.48
C ARG A 101 -23.59 -5.61 6.76
N PRO A 102 -23.44 -4.27 6.88
CA PRO A 102 -22.17 -3.64 7.23
C PRO A 102 -21.63 -4.04 8.62
N SER A 103 -22.51 -4.45 9.53
CA SER A 103 -22.17 -5.04 10.82
C SER A 103 -23.14 -6.17 11.12
N LEU A 104 -22.64 -7.26 11.69
CA LEU A 104 -23.46 -8.41 12.04
C LEU A 104 -24.34 -8.12 13.27
N TYR A 105 -23.80 -7.38 14.25
CA TYR A 105 -24.44 -7.16 15.56
C TYR A 105 -25.00 -5.75 15.75
N ASP A 106 -24.58 -4.78 14.94
CA ASP A 106 -25.13 -3.43 14.96
C ASP A 106 -26.19 -3.29 13.85
N LEU A 107 -27.46 -3.42 14.24
CA LEU A 107 -28.62 -3.28 13.35
C LEU A 107 -28.84 -1.86 12.85
N SER A 108 -28.24 -0.86 13.52
CA SER A 108 -28.36 0.56 13.15
C SER A 108 -27.32 1.00 12.13
N LYS A 109 -26.28 0.19 11.90
CA LYS A 109 -25.19 0.53 10.99
C LYS A 109 -25.70 0.62 9.55
N GLN A 110 -25.59 1.81 8.98
CA GLN A 110 -26.03 2.09 7.61
C GLN A 110 -25.03 1.58 6.58
N LYS A 111 -25.53 1.35 5.36
CA LYS A 111 -24.71 1.11 4.17
C LYS A 111 -23.91 2.38 3.82
N PRO A 112 -22.81 2.26 3.06
CA PRO A 112 -22.10 3.41 2.53
C PRO A 112 -23.04 4.37 1.80
N GLU A 113 -22.78 5.66 1.92
CA GLU A 113 -23.51 6.70 1.18
C GLU A 113 -23.26 6.55 -0.32
N SER A 114 -24.31 6.70 -1.14
CA SER A 114 -24.21 6.56 -2.59
C SER A 114 -23.26 7.59 -3.20
N LEU A 115 -22.28 7.13 -3.98
CA LEU A 115 -21.43 8.00 -4.80
C LEU A 115 -22.18 8.58 -6.01
N ILE A 116 -23.28 7.94 -6.41
CA ILE A 116 -24.10 8.35 -7.54
C ILE A 116 -25.29 9.14 -7.00
N PRO A 117 -25.47 10.42 -7.37
CA PRO A 117 -26.62 11.21 -6.96
C PRO A 117 -27.96 10.59 -7.38
N ASP A 118 -29.03 10.94 -6.67
CA ASP A 118 -30.37 10.50 -7.04
C ASP A 118 -30.76 10.96 -8.44
N GLY A 119 -31.44 10.08 -9.19
CA GLY A 119 -31.81 10.31 -10.60
C GLY A 119 -30.68 10.12 -11.62
N MET A 120 -29.42 10.03 -11.19
CA MET A 120 -28.26 9.89 -12.10
C MET A 120 -27.94 8.45 -12.54
N LYS A 121 -28.79 7.48 -12.17
CA LYS A 121 -28.70 6.08 -12.61
C LYS A 121 -29.67 5.86 -13.77
N ARG A 122 -29.16 5.62 -14.96
CA ARG A 122 -29.91 5.43 -16.20
C ARG A 122 -29.78 4.02 -16.71
N GLU A 123 -30.87 3.53 -17.26
CA GLU A 123 -30.96 2.21 -17.85
C GLU A 123 -31.08 2.32 -19.37
N VAL A 124 -30.39 1.44 -20.07
CA VAL A 124 -30.50 1.30 -21.53
C VAL A 124 -31.08 -0.06 -21.88
N GLU A 125 -31.87 -0.10 -22.95
CA GLU A 125 -32.49 -1.33 -23.41
C GLU A 125 -31.47 -2.13 -24.22
N GLU A 126 -30.91 -3.15 -23.57
CA GLU A 126 -29.99 -4.11 -24.16
C GLU A 126 -30.01 -5.40 -23.33
N ARG A 127 -29.59 -6.53 -23.91
CA ARG A 127 -29.30 -7.74 -23.12
C ARG A 127 -28.30 -8.66 -23.81
N ILE A 128 -27.19 -8.91 -23.13
CA ILE A 128 -26.25 -10.01 -23.40
C ILE A 128 -26.48 -11.16 -22.40
N LEU A 129 -26.32 -12.41 -22.85
CA LEU A 129 -26.42 -13.61 -22.02
C LEU A 129 -25.05 -14.09 -21.52
N TYR A 130 -25.05 -15.06 -20.61
CA TYR A 130 -23.85 -15.59 -19.96
C TYR A 130 -22.86 -16.27 -20.93
N ASP A 131 -23.30 -16.61 -22.13
CA ASP A 131 -22.50 -17.20 -23.22
C ASP A 131 -22.05 -16.15 -24.25
N GLY A 132 -22.32 -14.87 -23.99
CA GLY A 132 -21.99 -13.75 -24.88
C GLY A 132 -23.00 -13.52 -26.02
N THR A 133 -24.06 -14.33 -26.13
CA THR A 133 -25.10 -14.13 -27.15
C THR A 133 -25.95 -12.90 -26.86
N VAL A 134 -26.33 -12.16 -27.91
CA VAL A 134 -27.18 -10.98 -27.81
C VAL A 134 -28.64 -11.43 -27.82
N LYS A 135 -29.35 -11.27 -26.69
CA LYS A 135 -30.78 -11.52 -26.56
C LYS A 135 -31.62 -10.32 -26.98
N THR A 136 -31.18 -9.12 -26.61
CA THR A 136 -31.83 -7.85 -26.97
C THR A 136 -30.75 -6.92 -27.50
N ALA A 137 -30.88 -6.51 -28.76
CA ALA A 137 -29.96 -5.56 -29.37
C ALA A 137 -29.99 -4.22 -28.61
N LEU A 138 -28.86 -3.51 -28.59
CA LEU A 138 -28.77 -2.17 -28.02
C LEU A 138 -29.71 -1.21 -28.73
N ASN A 139 -30.64 -0.62 -27.98
CA ASN A 139 -31.46 0.49 -28.43
C ASN A 139 -30.68 1.80 -28.30
N GLU A 140 -30.10 2.28 -29.41
CA GLU A 140 -29.26 3.48 -29.42
C GLU A 140 -30.02 4.76 -29.01
N ASP A 141 -31.31 4.87 -29.33
CA ASP A 141 -32.11 6.03 -28.92
C ASP A 141 -32.23 6.10 -27.39
N SER A 142 -32.40 4.95 -26.71
CA SER A 142 -32.39 4.89 -25.25
C SER A 142 -31.06 5.34 -24.64
N VAL A 143 -29.94 5.12 -25.33
CA VAL A 143 -28.62 5.60 -24.92
C VAL A 143 -28.55 7.11 -25.08
N ARG A 144 -28.94 7.65 -26.24
CA ARG A 144 -28.93 9.11 -26.50
C ARG A 144 -29.80 9.87 -25.50
N GLU A 145 -30.99 9.36 -25.19
CA GLU A 145 -31.86 9.92 -24.16
C GLU A 145 -31.20 9.91 -22.77
N ALA A 146 -30.57 8.80 -22.39
CA ALA A 146 -29.85 8.70 -21.13
C ALA A 146 -28.69 9.71 -21.04
N VAL A 147 -27.88 9.83 -22.10
CA VAL A 147 -26.73 10.74 -22.14
C VAL A 147 -27.17 12.21 -22.08
N ARG A 148 -28.18 12.60 -22.88
CA ARG A 148 -28.73 13.96 -22.85
C ARG A 148 -29.28 14.32 -21.48
N TYR A 149 -30.02 13.40 -20.85
CA TYR A 149 -30.50 13.61 -19.50
C TYR A 149 -29.36 13.79 -18.49
N LEU A 150 -28.34 12.94 -18.51
CA LEU A 150 -27.19 13.06 -17.60
C LEU A 150 -26.43 14.38 -17.81
N LYS A 151 -26.29 14.82 -19.07
CA LYS A 151 -25.71 16.11 -19.43
C LYS A 151 -26.52 17.27 -18.86
N GLU A 152 -27.85 17.25 -19.02
CA GLU A 152 -28.76 18.26 -18.45
C GLU A 152 -28.70 18.32 -16.92
N GLN A 153 -28.47 17.18 -16.25
CA GLN A 153 -28.31 17.11 -14.79
C GLN A 153 -26.90 17.48 -14.30
N GLY A 154 -26.00 17.86 -15.22
CA GLY A 154 -24.64 18.30 -14.93
C GLY A 154 -23.67 17.18 -14.55
N ALA A 155 -23.85 15.97 -15.09
CA ALA A 155 -22.88 14.90 -14.91
C ALA A 155 -21.52 15.31 -15.50
N GLN A 156 -20.48 15.30 -14.68
CA GLN A 156 -19.10 15.57 -15.10
C GLN A 156 -18.42 14.30 -15.63
N THR A 157 -18.96 13.14 -15.26
CA THR A 157 -18.44 11.83 -15.64
C THR A 157 -19.58 10.82 -15.79
N ILE A 158 -19.40 9.82 -16.67
CA ILE A 158 -20.33 8.73 -16.90
C ILE A 158 -19.62 7.37 -16.77
N ALA A 159 -20.09 6.53 -15.85
CA ALA A 159 -19.73 5.13 -15.78
C ALA A 159 -20.68 4.27 -16.63
N VAL A 160 -20.15 3.32 -17.40
CA VAL A 160 -20.92 2.37 -18.20
C VAL A 160 -20.63 0.95 -17.74
N CYS A 161 -21.64 0.24 -17.25
CA CYS A 161 -21.53 -1.16 -16.87
C CYS A 161 -22.77 -1.94 -17.28
N THR A 162 -22.68 -2.67 -18.39
CA THR A 162 -23.72 -3.61 -18.82
C THR A 162 -23.40 -5.03 -18.38
N LEU A 163 -24.41 -5.89 -18.35
CA LEU A 163 -24.23 -7.30 -17.98
C LEU A 163 -23.45 -8.06 -19.05
N PHE A 164 -22.53 -8.91 -18.59
CA PHE A 164 -21.69 -9.77 -19.43
C PHE A 164 -20.85 -9.02 -20.48
N SER A 165 -20.63 -7.73 -20.30
CA SER A 165 -19.73 -6.92 -21.15
C SER A 165 -18.30 -7.46 -21.16
N PHE A 166 -17.85 -8.11 -20.08
CA PHE A 166 -16.57 -8.80 -20.01
C PHE A 166 -16.45 -10.03 -20.93
N ILE A 167 -17.58 -10.60 -21.39
CA ILE A 167 -17.62 -11.70 -22.36
C ILE A 167 -17.80 -11.16 -23.78
N ASN A 168 -18.71 -10.19 -23.94
CA ASN A 168 -18.98 -9.55 -25.21
C ASN A 168 -19.14 -8.03 -25.00
N PRO A 169 -18.09 -7.23 -25.27
CA PRO A 169 -18.09 -5.80 -24.95
C PRO A 169 -18.85 -4.93 -25.96
N LYS A 170 -19.41 -5.53 -27.02
CA LYS A 170 -19.99 -4.81 -28.17
C LYS A 170 -20.96 -3.70 -27.77
N HIS A 171 -21.84 -3.94 -26.79
CA HIS A 171 -22.79 -2.93 -26.35
C HIS A 171 -22.13 -1.79 -25.57
N GLU A 172 -21.16 -2.05 -24.68
CA GLU A 172 -20.45 -0.98 -23.97
C GLU A 172 -19.62 -0.12 -24.91
N ILE A 173 -18.94 -0.74 -25.89
CA ILE A 173 -18.17 -0.03 -26.92
C ILE A 173 -19.10 0.94 -27.66
N ARG A 174 -20.26 0.46 -28.13
CA ARG A 174 -21.22 1.32 -28.84
C ARG A 174 -21.83 2.40 -27.96
N ILE A 175 -22.09 2.12 -26.67
CA ILE A 175 -22.54 3.14 -25.72
C ILE A 175 -21.50 4.26 -25.58
N ARG A 176 -20.21 3.91 -25.45
CA ARG A 176 -19.12 4.89 -25.37
C ARG A 176 -19.04 5.76 -26.62
N GLU A 177 -19.14 5.16 -27.81
CA GLU A 177 -19.18 5.92 -29.07
C GLU A 177 -20.31 6.96 -29.07
N ILE A 178 -21.52 6.56 -28.66
CA ILE A 178 -22.68 7.47 -28.59
C ILE A 178 -22.47 8.56 -27.53
N ILE A 179 -21.84 8.24 -26.39
CA ILE A 179 -21.48 9.26 -25.39
C ILE A 179 -20.52 10.28 -26.00
N ASN A 180 -19.50 9.84 -26.72
CA ASN A 180 -18.53 10.74 -27.37
C ASN A 180 -19.19 11.59 -28.47
N GLU A 181 -20.23 11.09 -29.14
CA GLU A 181 -21.01 11.86 -30.12
C GLU A 181 -21.86 12.97 -29.45
N GLU A 182 -22.54 12.68 -28.34
CA GLU A 182 -23.52 13.58 -27.71
C GLU A 182 -22.91 14.50 -26.62
N TYR A 183 -21.86 14.02 -25.96
CA TYR A 183 -21.20 14.68 -24.84
C TYR A 183 -19.68 14.42 -24.82
N PRO A 184 -18.93 14.91 -25.83
CA PRO A 184 -17.49 14.62 -25.99
C PRO A 184 -16.59 15.09 -24.84
N GLU A 185 -17.03 16.07 -24.05
CA GLU A 185 -16.27 16.67 -22.95
C GLU A 185 -16.37 15.87 -21.64
N VAL A 186 -17.22 14.83 -21.60
CA VAL A 186 -17.48 14.07 -20.36
C VAL A 186 -16.43 12.98 -20.17
N TYR A 187 -15.95 12.80 -18.94
CA TYR A 187 -15.05 11.69 -18.63
C TYR A 187 -15.84 10.38 -18.60
N VAL A 188 -15.44 9.38 -19.38
CA VAL A 188 -16.16 8.10 -19.50
C VAL A 188 -15.31 6.94 -18.99
N SER A 189 -15.87 6.09 -18.14
CA SER A 189 -15.26 4.80 -17.80
C SER A 189 -16.18 3.65 -18.23
N THR A 190 -15.64 2.69 -18.96
CA THR A 190 -16.36 1.48 -19.36
C THR A 190 -15.87 0.26 -18.58
N SER A 191 -16.79 -0.62 -18.19
CA SER A 191 -16.45 -1.72 -17.29
C SER A 191 -15.64 -2.83 -17.96
N HIS A 192 -15.82 -3.06 -19.26
CA HIS A 192 -15.05 -4.06 -20.00
C HIS A 192 -13.58 -3.70 -20.22
N GLU A 193 -13.22 -2.42 -20.25
CA GLU A 193 -11.81 -2.01 -20.35
C GLU A 193 -11.13 -2.03 -18.99
N LEU A 194 -11.85 -1.59 -17.94
CA LEU A 194 -11.28 -1.47 -16.60
C LEU A 194 -11.20 -2.80 -15.84
N VAL A 195 -12.31 -3.56 -15.81
CA VAL A 195 -12.40 -4.84 -15.08
C VAL A 195 -13.21 -5.85 -15.90
N PRO A 196 -12.60 -6.49 -16.92
CA PRO A 196 -13.22 -7.54 -17.72
C PRO A 196 -13.31 -8.88 -16.96
N GLU A 197 -13.93 -8.84 -15.78
CA GLU A 197 -14.13 -9.99 -14.90
C GLU A 197 -15.61 -10.21 -14.51
N PHE A 198 -15.89 -11.46 -14.15
CA PHE A 198 -17.16 -11.89 -13.57
C PHE A 198 -17.41 -11.26 -12.18
N ARG A 199 -18.67 -11.24 -11.72
CA ARG A 199 -19.22 -10.47 -10.58
C ARG A 199 -19.53 -9.01 -10.93
N GLU A 200 -20.80 -8.78 -11.17
CA GLU A 200 -21.40 -7.53 -11.64
C GLU A 200 -21.31 -6.39 -10.63
N TYR A 201 -21.54 -6.64 -9.33
CA TYR A 201 -21.49 -5.57 -8.32
C TYR A 201 -20.06 -5.05 -8.15
N SER A 202 -19.08 -5.95 -7.98
CA SER A 202 -17.67 -5.57 -7.87
C SER A 202 -17.17 -4.85 -9.12
N ARG A 203 -17.54 -5.35 -10.31
CA ARG A 203 -17.20 -4.70 -11.59
C ARG A 203 -17.81 -3.30 -11.68
N MET A 204 -19.12 -3.17 -11.47
CA MET A 204 -19.83 -1.89 -11.52
C MET A 204 -19.27 -0.89 -10.50
N SER A 205 -19.06 -1.35 -9.27
CA SER A 205 -18.49 -0.54 -8.19
C SER A 205 -17.11 -0.01 -8.55
N THR A 206 -16.24 -0.84 -9.14
CA THR A 206 -14.91 -0.40 -9.58
C THR A 206 -14.98 0.63 -10.71
N THR A 207 -15.87 0.43 -11.69
CA THR A 207 -16.10 1.40 -12.77
C THR A 207 -16.65 2.73 -12.24
N VAL A 208 -17.55 2.68 -11.25
CA VAL A 208 -18.10 3.85 -10.58
C VAL A 208 -17.01 4.60 -9.82
N LEU A 209 -16.18 3.91 -9.04
CA LEU A 209 -15.07 4.52 -8.31
C LEU A 209 -14.05 5.18 -9.24
N ASN A 210 -13.72 4.53 -10.36
CA ASN A 210 -12.81 5.10 -11.37
C ASN A 210 -13.38 6.37 -12.01
N ALA A 211 -14.63 6.31 -12.46
CA ALA A 211 -15.32 7.46 -13.05
C ALA A 211 -15.41 8.64 -12.07
N TYR A 212 -15.78 8.35 -10.81
CA TYR A 212 -15.86 9.34 -9.74
C TYR A 212 -14.52 10.07 -9.49
N LEU A 213 -13.40 9.38 -9.68
CA LEU A 213 -12.05 9.93 -9.50
C LEU A 213 -11.47 10.63 -10.73
N GLY A 214 -11.90 10.26 -11.94
CA GLY A 214 -11.34 10.71 -13.23
C GLY A 214 -10.97 12.19 -13.27
N PRO A 215 -11.96 13.10 -13.20
CA PRO A 215 -11.69 14.54 -13.31
C PRO A 215 -10.80 15.13 -12.21
N VAL A 216 -10.86 14.55 -10.99
CA VAL A 216 -10.02 15.00 -9.86
C VAL A 216 -8.56 14.65 -10.13
N MET A 217 -8.32 13.42 -10.56
CA MET A 217 -6.98 12.91 -10.84
C MET A 217 -6.40 13.56 -12.10
N GLU A 218 -7.18 13.71 -13.16
CA GLU A 218 -6.76 14.40 -14.39
C GLU A 218 -6.24 15.81 -14.11
N LYS A 219 -7.01 16.60 -13.34
CA LYS A 219 -6.57 17.94 -12.94
C LYS A 219 -5.27 17.92 -12.14
N TYR A 220 -5.16 16.98 -11.19
CA TYR A 220 -3.99 16.85 -10.33
C TYR A 220 -2.73 16.53 -11.15
N VAL A 221 -2.78 15.50 -12.00
CA VAL A 221 -1.60 15.03 -12.72
C VAL A 221 -1.14 16.00 -13.81
N HIS A 222 -2.06 16.69 -14.49
CA HIS A 222 -1.68 17.74 -15.45
C HIS A 222 -1.00 18.93 -14.77
N ASN A 223 -1.49 19.35 -13.59
CA ASN A 223 -0.84 20.40 -12.81
C ASN A 223 0.55 19.98 -12.34
N PHE A 224 0.69 18.71 -11.93
CA PHE A 224 1.96 18.15 -11.51
C PHE A 224 2.97 18.10 -12.66
N GLU A 225 2.59 17.50 -13.80
CA GLU A 225 3.43 17.42 -15.00
C GLU A 225 3.89 18.81 -15.46
N LYS A 226 2.97 19.78 -15.51
CA LYS A 226 3.30 21.16 -15.85
C LYS A 226 4.30 21.78 -14.87
N SER A 227 4.12 21.56 -13.56
CA SER A 227 5.00 22.14 -12.54
C SER A 227 6.42 21.57 -12.60
N ILE A 228 6.56 20.29 -12.98
CA ILE A 228 7.86 19.65 -13.23
C ILE A 228 8.53 20.24 -14.48
N LEU A 229 7.78 20.42 -15.57
CA LEU A 229 8.28 21.04 -16.80
C LEU A 229 8.71 22.50 -16.56
N ASP A 230 7.91 23.28 -15.83
CA ASP A 230 8.20 24.68 -15.49
C ASP A 230 9.47 24.80 -14.61
N SER A 231 9.85 23.72 -13.91
CA SER A 231 11.09 23.62 -13.12
C SER A 231 12.33 23.25 -13.95
N GLY A 232 12.16 23.00 -15.26
CA GLY A 232 13.23 22.67 -16.20
C GLY A 232 13.53 21.16 -16.31
N ILE A 233 12.79 20.29 -15.60
CA ILE A 233 12.96 18.84 -15.69
C ILE A 233 12.19 18.35 -16.91
N THR A 234 12.88 17.66 -17.81
CA THR A 234 12.29 17.13 -19.06
C THR A 234 11.81 15.68 -18.95
N ALA A 235 12.17 14.98 -17.87
CA ALA A 235 11.70 13.63 -17.61
C ALA A 235 10.22 13.66 -17.23
N ALA A 236 9.41 12.85 -17.92
CA ALA A 236 8.00 12.68 -17.58
C ALA A 236 7.88 11.97 -16.21
N PRO A 237 7.04 12.46 -15.29
CA PRO A 237 6.88 11.85 -13.99
C PRO A 237 6.03 10.56 -14.05
N TYR A 238 6.33 9.63 -13.15
CA TYR A 238 5.54 8.43 -12.89
C TYR A 238 4.76 8.53 -11.58
N VAL A 239 3.62 7.83 -11.52
CA VAL A 239 2.75 7.72 -10.34
C VAL A 239 2.67 6.28 -9.88
N THR A 240 2.64 6.10 -8.56
CA THR A 240 2.60 4.77 -7.92
C THR A 240 1.21 4.17 -7.94
N GLN A 241 1.14 2.87 -8.24
CA GLN A 241 -0.05 2.04 -8.19
C GLN A 241 -0.20 1.29 -6.87
N SER A 242 -1.42 0.83 -6.61
CA SER A 242 -1.77 0.03 -5.43
C SER A 242 -1.12 -1.35 -5.42
N ASN A 243 -0.73 -1.90 -6.58
CA ASN A 243 0.00 -3.17 -6.70
C ASN A 243 1.53 -3.02 -6.54
N GLY A 244 2.03 -1.80 -6.26
CA GLY A 244 3.44 -1.51 -6.06
C GLY A 244 4.24 -1.19 -7.32
N SER A 245 3.62 -1.17 -8.51
CA SER A 245 4.29 -0.67 -9.71
C SER A 245 4.13 0.83 -9.90
N VAL A 246 4.81 1.37 -10.90
CA VAL A 246 4.64 2.74 -11.37
C VAL A 246 3.98 2.75 -12.76
N ILE A 247 3.30 3.86 -13.09
CA ILE A 247 2.67 4.13 -14.40
C ILE A 247 2.85 5.58 -14.81
N SER A 248 2.80 5.83 -16.12
CA SER A 248 2.77 7.17 -16.67
C SER A 248 1.56 8.00 -16.22
N ILE A 249 1.65 9.30 -16.48
CA ILE A 249 0.55 10.25 -16.30
C ILE A 249 -0.67 9.85 -17.13
N ALA A 250 -0.48 9.44 -18.38
CA ALA A 250 -1.58 9.07 -19.28
C ALA A 250 -2.40 7.90 -18.71
N GLU A 251 -1.73 6.82 -18.29
CA GLU A 251 -2.41 5.68 -17.68
C GLU A 251 -3.08 6.03 -16.35
N THR A 252 -2.52 6.97 -15.59
CA THR A 252 -3.12 7.45 -14.34
C THR A 252 -4.45 8.18 -14.58
N ILE A 253 -4.59 8.87 -15.72
CA ILE A 253 -5.84 9.55 -16.13
C ILE A 253 -6.88 8.51 -16.56
N ASP A 254 -6.48 7.48 -17.30
CA ASP A 254 -7.39 6.45 -17.79
C ASP A 254 -7.91 5.56 -16.65
N CYS A 255 -7.04 5.22 -15.69
CA CYS A 255 -7.35 4.30 -14.60
C CYS A 255 -6.99 4.83 -13.19
N PRO A 256 -7.50 6.01 -12.77
CA PRO A 256 -7.16 6.64 -11.49
C PRO A 256 -7.40 5.76 -10.27
N ILE A 257 -8.36 4.82 -10.34
CA ILE A 257 -8.65 3.91 -9.24
C ILE A 257 -7.43 3.07 -8.84
N LYS A 258 -6.50 2.78 -9.77
CA LYS A 258 -5.25 2.06 -9.50
C LYS A 258 -4.36 2.78 -8.49
N THR A 259 -4.52 4.09 -8.31
CA THR A 259 -3.77 4.91 -7.35
C THR A 259 -4.46 5.11 -6.01
N ALA A 260 -5.71 4.66 -5.85
CA ALA A 260 -6.53 4.99 -4.68
C ALA A 260 -6.07 4.34 -3.37
N VAL A 261 -5.15 3.37 -3.40
CA VAL A 261 -4.61 2.69 -2.22
C VAL A 261 -3.09 2.49 -2.35
N SER A 262 -2.38 3.40 -3.03
CA SER A 262 -0.95 3.23 -3.36
C SER A 262 0.03 3.69 -2.30
N GLY A 263 -0.38 4.49 -1.30
CA GLY A 263 0.54 5.08 -0.31
C GLY A 263 1.56 4.10 0.29
N PRO A 264 1.11 3.06 1.03
CA PRO A 264 2.04 2.13 1.68
C PRO A 264 2.62 1.07 0.72
N SER A 265 2.18 1.00 -0.55
CA SER A 265 2.65 -0.02 -1.49
C SER A 265 4.14 0.16 -1.82
N ALA A 266 4.61 1.39 -1.96
CA ALA A 266 6.01 1.70 -2.22
C ALA A 266 6.93 1.22 -1.08
N GLY A 267 6.52 1.39 0.18
CA GLY A 267 7.25 0.87 1.33
C GLY A 267 7.44 -0.65 1.28
N VAL A 268 6.40 -1.39 0.87
CA VAL A 268 6.47 -2.85 0.69
C VAL A 268 7.43 -3.23 -0.45
N ILE A 269 7.47 -2.47 -1.55
CA ILE A 269 8.44 -2.71 -2.63
C ILE A 269 9.87 -2.43 -2.16
N GLY A 270 10.08 -1.35 -1.41
CA GLY A 270 11.35 -1.09 -0.73
C GLY A 270 11.75 -2.26 0.17
N ALA A 271 10.79 -2.83 0.92
CA ALA A 271 11.03 -3.99 1.77
C ALA A 271 11.37 -5.26 0.98
N VAL A 272 10.73 -5.52 -0.16
CA VAL A 272 11.10 -6.63 -1.05
C VAL A 272 12.55 -6.48 -1.52
N TYR A 273 12.94 -5.26 -1.91
CA TYR A 273 14.30 -4.97 -2.36
C TYR A 273 15.34 -5.19 -1.25
N ILE A 274 15.15 -4.57 -0.08
CA ILE A 274 16.07 -4.72 1.06
C ILE A 274 16.15 -6.19 1.52
N GLY A 275 15.01 -6.89 1.57
CA GLY A 275 14.97 -8.31 1.92
C GLY A 275 15.83 -9.14 0.97
N LYS A 276 15.68 -8.93 -0.35
CA LYS A 276 16.49 -9.61 -1.37
C LYS A 276 17.99 -9.32 -1.21
N GLN A 277 18.38 -8.09 -0.90
CA GLN A 277 19.77 -7.73 -0.62
C GLN A 277 20.35 -8.48 0.58
N CYS A 278 19.54 -8.69 1.61
CA CYS A 278 19.93 -9.44 2.81
C CYS A 278 19.84 -10.97 2.64
N GLY A 279 19.39 -11.47 1.48
CA GLY A 279 19.09 -12.90 1.30
C GLY A 279 17.88 -13.39 2.12
N ILE A 280 16.97 -12.49 2.49
CA ILE A 280 15.76 -12.77 3.28
C ILE A 280 14.53 -12.66 2.37
N ASP A 281 13.83 -13.77 2.17
CA ASP A 281 12.69 -13.87 1.26
C ASP A 281 11.33 -14.00 1.95
N LYS A 282 11.31 -14.19 3.28
CA LYS A 282 10.14 -14.19 4.15
C LYS A 282 10.17 -13.00 5.11
N VAL A 283 9.39 -11.97 4.79
CA VAL A 283 9.34 -10.71 5.56
C VAL A 283 7.90 -10.35 5.92
N ILE A 284 7.68 -9.90 7.15
CA ILE A 284 6.48 -9.15 7.54
C ILE A 284 6.88 -7.68 7.61
N THR A 285 6.23 -6.83 6.84
CA THR A 285 6.50 -5.38 6.87
C THR A 285 5.85 -4.75 8.10
N PHE A 286 6.53 -3.78 8.69
CA PHE A 286 6.09 -3.07 9.88
C PHE A 286 6.36 -1.58 9.70
N ASP A 287 5.47 -0.90 8.96
CA ASP A 287 5.57 0.53 8.67
C ASP A 287 4.76 1.34 9.67
N MET A 288 5.42 1.92 10.66
CA MET A 288 4.72 2.72 11.68
C MET A 288 5.08 4.19 11.56
N GLY A 289 4.05 5.01 11.28
CA GLY A 289 4.12 6.45 11.22
C GLY A 289 3.56 7.14 12.47
N GLY A 290 3.14 8.39 12.29
CA GLY A 290 2.50 9.19 13.35
C GLY A 290 1.04 8.84 13.61
N THR A 291 0.31 8.30 12.64
CA THR A 291 -1.15 8.10 12.73
C THR A 291 -1.55 6.63 12.76
N SER A 292 -0.83 5.81 12.01
CA SER A 292 -1.19 4.43 11.71
C SER A 292 0.05 3.56 11.55
N ILE A 293 -0.23 2.27 11.46
CA ILE A 293 0.71 1.24 11.04
C ILE A 293 0.16 0.53 9.80
N ASP A 294 1.03 0.23 8.85
CA ASP A 294 0.77 -0.58 7.68
C ASP A 294 1.59 -1.88 7.71
N VAL A 295 0.90 -3.02 7.59
CA VAL A 295 1.49 -4.35 7.67
C VAL A 295 1.14 -5.15 6.43
N SER A 296 2.14 -5.79 5.83
CA SER A 296 2.02 -6.68 4.67
C SER A 296 2.92 -7.90 4.84
N LEU A 297 2.65 -8.93 4.03
CA LEU A 297 3.38 -10.19 4.02
C LEU A 297 4.14 -10.34 2.70
N ILE A 298 5.43 -10.65 2.79
CA ILE A 298 6.31 -10.97 1.67
C ILE A 298 6.75 -12.42 1.86
N GLU A 299 6.50 -13.26 0.85
CA GLU A 299 6.87 -14.68 0.84
C GLU A 299 7.59 -14.99 -0.48
N ASN A 300 8.71 -15.73 -0.42
CA ASN A 300 9.56 -16.04 -1.57
C ASN A 300 9.98 -14.78 -2.34
N GLY A 301 10.21 -13.67 -1.63
CA GLY A 301 10.59 -12.38 -2.20
C GLY A 301 9.49 -11.70 -3.03
N LYS A 302 8.23 -12.12 -2.89
CA LYS A 302 7.07 -11.52 -3.56
C LYS A 302 6.08 -10.99 -2.52
N ALA A 303 5.63 -9.76 -2.68
CA ALA A 303 4.57 -9.19 -1.86
C ALA A 303 3.23 -9.89 -2.14
N SER A 304 2.45 -10.14 -1.09
CA SER A 304 1.10 -10.69 -1.23
C SER A 304 0.19 -9.68 -1.93
N LEU A 305 -0.61 -10.15 -2.89
CA LEU A 305 -1.57 -9.34 -3.63
C LEU A 305 -3.01 -9.74 -3.29
N SER A 306 -3.89 -8.75 -3.21
CA SER A 306 -5.34 -8.94 -3.22
C SER A 306 -5.92 -8.39 -4.53
N ASN A 307 -6.89 -9.11 -5.11
CA ASN A 307 -7.57 -8.70 -6.34
C ASN A 307 -8.88 -7.94 -6.08
N GLU A 308 -9.33 -7.88 -4.82
CA GLU A 308 -10.55 -7.17 -4.44
C GLU A 308 -10.44 -6.68 -2.99
N ARG A 309 -10.76 -5.40 -2.76
CA ARG A 309 -10.82 -4.80 -1.41
C ARG A 309 -11.99 -3.83 -1.32
N LEU A 310 -12.48 -3.60 -0.10
CA LEU A 310 -13.41 -2.50 0.16
C LEU A 310 -12.66 -1.17 0.29
N VAL A 311 -13.07 -0.18 -0.51
CA VAL A 311 -12.63 1.21 -0.44
C VAL A 311 -13.86 2.07 -0.14
N GLU A 312 -13.88 2.75 1.01
CA GLU A 312 -15.06 3.48 1.51
C GLU A 312 -16.37 2.66 1.48
N GLY A 313 -16.24 1.36 1.74
CA GLY A 313 -17.35 0.41 1.77
C GLY A 313 -17.81 -0.12 0.40
N TYR A 314 -17.16 0.29 -0.68
CA TYR A 314 -17.40 -0.19 -2.04
C TYR A 314 -16.32 -1.20 -2.46
N PRO A 315 -16.67 -2.34 -3.09
CA PRO A 315 -15.67 -3.24 -3.65
C PRO A 315 -14.93 -2.57 -4.82
N ALA A 316 -13.61 -2.53 -4.73
CA ALA A 316 -12.69 -2.16 -5.79
C ALA A 316 -11.94 -3.43 -6.21
N ARG A 317 -12.15 -3.86 -7.45
CA ARG A 317 -11.61 -5.07 -8.04
C ARG A 317 -10.42 -4.74 -8.93
N ILE A 318 -9.38 -4.27 -8.28
CA ILE A 318 -8.08 -3.98 -8.89
C ILE A 318 -7.00 -4.70 -8.07
N PRO A 319 -5.96 -5.24 -8.72
CA PRO A 319 -4.81 -5.78 -8.02
C PRO A 319 -4.16 -4.73 -7.12
N MET A 320 -3.91 -5.09 -5.87
CA MET A 320 -3.26 -4.25 -4.89
C MET A 320 -2.40 -5.09 -3.95
N ILE A 321 -1.33 -4.51 -3.41
CA ILE A 321 -0.60 -5.11 -2.32
C ILE A 321 -1.55 -5.27 -1.14
N ASP A 322 -1.53 -6.44 -0.54
CA ASP A 322 -2.36 -6.75 0.60
C ASP A 322 -1.76 -6.11 1.86
N ILE A 323 -2.33 -4.97 2.23
CA ILE A 323 -1.87 -4.14 3.33
C ILE A 323 -3.01 -3.95 4.32
N VAL A 324 -2.75 -4.36 5.55
CA VAL A 324 -3.64 -4.11 6.69
C VAL A 324 -3.15 -2.87 7.43
N THR A 325 -3.99 -1.84 7.38
CA THR A 325 -3.76 -0.58 8.09
C THR A 325 -4.53 -0.59 9.41
N VAL A 326 -3.84 -0.26 10.50
CA VAL A 326 -4.45 -0.09 11.83
C VAL A 326 -4.11 1.29 12.39
N GLY A 327 -5.09 1.94 13.04
CA GLY A 327 -4.93 3.22 13.73
C GLY A 327 -4.08 3.11 15.00
N ALA A 328 -2.80 2.79 14.83
CA ALA A 328 -1.79 2.66 15.87
C ALA A 328 -0.48 3.28 15.35
N GLY A 329 -0.23 4.54 15.72
CA GLY A 329 0.96 5.30 15.37
C GLY A 329 1.48 6.09 16.58
N GLY A 330 2.56 6.86 16.39
CA GLY A 330 3.15 7.65 17.48
C GLY A 330 2.20 8.70 18.09
N GLY A 331 1.28 9.24 17.31
CA GLY A 331 0.26 10.20 17.73
C GLY A 331 -1.06 9.56 18.18
N SER A 332 -1.16 8.23 18.28
CA SER A 332 -2.39 7.60 18.77
C SER A 332 -2.69 8.02 20.20
N ILE A 333 -3.92 8.47 20.44
CA ILE A 333 -4.34 9.05 21.72
C ILE A 333 -4.69 7.95 22.72
N ALA A 334 -4.13 8.06 23.93
CA ALA A 334 -4.42 7.21 25.06
C ALA A 334 -5.53 7.80 25.94
N ARG A 335 -6.49 6.98 26.35
CA ARG A 335 -7.58 7.36 27.25
C ARG A 335 -8.01 6.21 28.15
N ILE A 336 -8.58 6.55 29.30
CA ILE A 336 -9.38 5.62 30.10
C ILE A 336 -10.81 5.65 29.57
N ASP A 337 -11.35 4.50 29.15
CA ASP A 337 -12.73 4.41 28.68
C ASP A 337 -13.75 4.45 29.83
N ALA A 338 -15.04 4.50 29.49
CA ALA A 338 -16.12 4.55 30.49
C ALA A 338 -16.17 3.31 31.40
N GLY A 339 -15.55 2.19 30.99
CA GLY A 339 -15.41 0.97 31.76
C GLY A 339 -14.15 0.93 32.63
N GLY A 340 -13.31 1.97 32.60
CA GLY A 340 -12.06 2.05 33.36
C GLY A 340 -10.86 1.38 32.69
N ALA A 341 -10.98 0.93 31.43
CA ALA A 341 -9.88 0.30 30.71
C ALA A 341 -9.03 1.32 29.95
N LEU A 342 -7.70 1.14 29.96
CA LEU A 342 -6.78 1.90 29.12
C LEU A 342 -6.95 1.49 27.65
N LYS A 343 -7.21 2.47 26.79
CA LYS A 343 -7.31 2.33 25.34
C LYS A 343 -6.33 3.28 24.66
N VAL A 344 -5.74 2.85 23.56
CA VAL A 344 -4.89 3.67 22.70
C VAL A 344 -5.40 3.59 21.27
N GLY A 345 -5.65 4.75 20.67
CA GLY A 345 -6.31 4.85 19.36
C GLY A 345 -7.82 4.59 19.41
N PRO A 346 -8.50 4.47 18.26
CA PRO A 346 -7.95 4.66 16.92
C PRO A 346 -7.66 6.14 16.60
N ASP A 347 -8.18 7.07 17.40
CA ASP A 347 -7.99 8.50 17.21
C ASP A 347 -6.51 8.89 17.35
N SER A 348 -6.08 9.86 16.53
CA SER A 348 -4.71 10.35 16.50
C SER A 348 -4.67 11.87 16.66
N ALA A 349 -3.66 12.36 17.37
CA ALA A 349 -3.36 13.79 17.49
C ALA A 349 -2.74 14.39 16.20
N GLY A 350 -2.40 13.55 15.21
CA GLY A 350 -1.78 13.97 13.96
C GLY A 350 -0.44 14.69 14.16
N ALA A 351 -0.13 15.63 13.27
CA ALA A 351 1.07 16.47 13.37
C ALA A 351 0.84 17.82 14.06
N THR A 352 -0.41 18.31 13.99
CA THR A 352 -0.89 19.54 14.63
C THR A 352 -2.33 19.27 15.08
N PRO A 353 -2.66 19.36 16.38
CA PRO A 353 -1.81 19.86 17.47
C PRO A 353 -0.68 18.90 17.87
N GLY A 354 -0.74 17.63 17.44
CA GLY A 354 0.30 16.62 17.69
C GLY A 354 0.39 16.15 19.14
N PRO A 355 1.32 15.21 19.44
CA PRO A 355 1.69 14.85 20.80
C PRO A 355 2.00 16.07 21.68
N ALA A 356 1.71 15.99 22.97
CA ALA A 356 1.91 17.12 23.89
C ALA A 356 3.37 17.57 23.93
N CYS A 357 4.31 16.62 23.86
CA CYS A 357 5.74 16.87 23.84
C CYS A 357 6.21 17.70 22.64
N TYR A 358 5.42 17.85 21.56
CA TYR A 358 5.79 18.63 20.37
C TYR A 358 5.61 20.13 20.54
N MET A 359 5.03 20.61 21.66
CA MET A 359 4.83 22.04 21.93
C MET A 359 4.00 22.79 20.87
N ARG A 360 3.09 22.09 20.19
CA ARG A 360 2.21 22.63 19.12
C ARG A 360 0.74 22.80 19.55
N GLY A 361 0.49 22.82 20.85
CA GLY A 361 -0.85 22.96 21.45
C GLY A 361 -1.55 21.64 21.78
N GLY A 362 -0.88 20.50 21.58
CA GLY A 362 -1.38 19.19 22.00
C GLY A 362 -1.45 19.07 23.52
N THR A 363 -2.52 18.44 24.02
CA THR A 363 -2.74 18.23 25.47
C THR A 363 -3.17 16.81 25.83
N GLU A 364 -3.54 16.00 24.82
CA GLU A 364 -3.90 14.60 24.98
C GLU A 364 -2.64 13.74 25.11
N ALA A 365 -2.68 12.69 25.93
CA ALA A 365 -1.58 11.75 26.07
C ALA A 365 -1.44 10.87 24.81
N CYS A 366 -0.27 10.87 24.18
CA CYS A 366 0.00 10.07 22.98
C CYS A 366 1.07 9.00 23.20
N VAL A 367 1.21 8.08 22.23
CA VAL A 367 2.26 7.03 22.23
C VAL A 367 3.67 7.66 22.23
N THR A 368 3.89 8.75 21.49
CA THR A 368 5.16 9.48 21.49
C THR A 368 5.46 10.08 22.87
N ASP A 369 4.47 10.62 23.57
CA ASP A 369 4.64 11.14 24.94
C ASP A 369 5.11 10.02 25.88
N ALA A 370 4.50 8.84 25.78
CA ALA A 370 4.91 7.66 26.57
C ALA A 370 6.35 7.23 26.24
N ASN A 371 6.74 7.21 24.96
CA ASN A 371 8.11 6.89 24.56
C ASN A 371 9.14 7.91 25.08
N ILE A 372 8.78 9.19 25.18
CA ILE A 372 9.60 10.24 25.79
C ILE A 372 9.74 10.01 27.30
N VAL A 373 8.64 9.75 28.02
CA VAL A 373 8.65 9.50 29.48
C VAL A 373 9.42 8.23 29.85
N LEU A 374 9.37 7.19 29.01
CA LEU A 374 10.11 5.94 29.21
C LEU A 374 11.59 6.04 28.81
N GLY A 375 12.04 7.17 28.26
CA GLY A 375 13.41 7.38 27.79
C GLY A 375 13.76 6.70 26.46
N LYS A 376 12.80 6.00 25.83
CA LYS A 376 12.97 5.32 24.52
C LYS A 376 13.25 6.34 23.40
N LEU A 377 12.59 7.50 23.45
CA LEU A 377 12.86 8.65 22.59
C LEU A 377 13.65 9.74 23.33
N ASN A 378 14.40 10.53 22.58
CA ASN A 378 15.23 11.60 23.15
C ASN A 378 14.33 12.66 23.80
N GLN A 379 14.58 12.93 25.08
CA GLN A 379 13.70 13.73 25.92
C GLN A 379 13.84 15.25 25.72
N THR A 380 14.73 15.66 24.81
CA THR A 380 15.00 17.09 24.53
C THR A 380 14.88 17.43 23.06
N LYS A 381 15.36 16.56 22.14
CA LYS A 381 15.30 16.81 20.70
C LYS A 381 15.12 15.53 19.90
N ILE A 382 14.24 15.57 18.90
CA ILE A 382 14.03 14.51 17.90
C ILE A 382 14.41 14.98 16.50
N LEU A 383 14.28 14.11 15.49
CA LEU A 383 14.61 14.38 14.08
C LEU A 383 16.06 14.83 13.87
N GLY A 384 17.02 14.10 14.43
CA GLY A 384 18.45 14.45 14.34
C GLY A 384 18.78 15.80 14.99
N GLY A 385 18.02 16.21 16.01
CA GLY A 385 18.24 17.46 16.73
C GLY A 385 17.51 18.68 16.17
N ARG A 386 16.70 18.52 15.11
CA ARG A 386 16.00 19.62 14.43
C ARG A 386 14.69 20.04 15.11
N MET A 387 14.11 19.19 15.95
CA MET A 387 12.85 19.47 16.62
C MET A 387 12.98 19.29 18.12
N ASP A 388 12.79 20.37 18.87
CA ASP A 388 12.77 20.33 20.33
C ASP A 388 11.50 19.63 20.83
N VAL A 389 11.63 18.91 21.95
CA VAL A 389 10.51 18.27 22.64
C VAL A 389 10.57 18.56 24.14
N ASP A 390 9.41 18.54 24.78
CA ASP A 390 9.28 18.85 26.20
C ASP A 390 8.80 17.62 27.00
N LEU A 391 9.68 17.10 27.86
CA LEU A 391 9.38 15.99 28.77
C LEU A 391 8.28 16.36 29.77
N GLY A 392 8.29 17.58 30.32
CA GLY A 392 7.31 18.01 31.31
C GLY A 392 5.88 18.07 30.76
N LEU A 393 5.71 18.46 29.49
CA LEU A 393 4.42 18.41 28.80
C LEU A 393 3.96 16.97 28.55
N ALA A 394 4.88 16.06 28.20
CA ALA A 394 4.58 14.64 28.06
C ALA A 394 4.10 14.02 29.39
N GLU A 395 4.83 14.28 30.47
CA GLU A 395 4.49 13.82 31.83
C GLU A 395 3.15 14.38 32.28
N LYS A 396 2.92 15.69 32.06
CA LYS A 396 1.66 16.36 32.39
C LYS A 396 0.48 15.75 31.63
N ALA A 397 0.61 15.53 30.33
CA ALA A 397 -0.45 14.96 29.51
C ALA A 397 -0.81 13.54 29.98
N ILE A 398 0.17 12.68 30.25
CA ILE A 398 -0.08 11.32 30.77
C ILE A 398 -0.70 11.38 32.17
N LYS A 399 -0.26 12.31 33.02
CA LYS A 399 -0.81 12.48 34.37
C LYS A 399 -2.29 12.87 34.32
N GLU A 400 -2.63 13.93 33.62
CA GLU A 400 -3.99 14.47 33.56
C GLU A 400 -4.97 13.54 32.84
N ASN A 401 -4.51 12.85 31.79
CA ASN A 401 -5.39 12.01 30.97
C ASN A 401 -5.53 10.57 31.46
N ILE A 402 -4.50 10.02 32.10
CA ILE A 402 -4.45 8.61 32.50
C ILE A 402 -4.31 8.44 34.00
N CYS A 403 -3.29 9.03 34.63
CA CYS A 403 -2.98 8.79 36.05
C CYS A 403 -4.10 9.29 36.96
N ASP A 404 -4.56 10.53 36.76
CA ASP A 404 -5.60 11.16 37.57
C ASP A 404 -6.98 10.48 37.40
N LYS A 405 -7.14 9.67 36.35
CA LYS A 405 -8.36 8.90 36.04
C LYS A 405 -8.23 7.41 36.35
N SER A 406 -7.12 6.97 36.94
CA SER A 406 -6.84 5.56 37.24
C SER A 406 -6.05 5.42 38.54
N SER A 407 -5.59 4.20 38.85
CA SER A 407 -4.69 3.93 39.98
C SER A 407 -3.23 3.76 39.54
N LEU A 408 -2.91 4.08 38.29
CA LEU A 408 -1.57 3.90 37.73
C LEU A 408 -0.70 5.10 38.10
N ASP A 409 0.54 4.84 38.50
CA ASP A 409 1.56 5.89 38.54
C ASP A 409 2.02 6.27 37.12
N LEU A 410 2.80 7.35 37.00
CA LEU A 410 3.28 7.86 35.70
C LEU A 410 4.05 6.80 34.89
N LYS A 411 4.89 6.01 35.57
CA LYS A 411 5.72 4.97 34.95
C LYS A 411 4.85 3.84 34.41
N GLN A 412 3.92 3.37 35.22
CA GLN A 412 2.96 2.32 34.87
C GLN A 412 2.01 2.78 33.77
N ALA A 413 1.55 4.03 33.80
CA ALA A 413 0.70 4.61 32.76
C ALA A 413 1.44 4.67 31.43
N ALA A 414 2.66 5.22 31.40
CA ALA A 414 3.47 5.30 30.18
C ALA A 414 3.78 3.90 29.61
N ALA A 415 4.23 2.96 30.45
CA ALA A 415 4.47 1.58 30.03
C ALA A 415 3.19 0.90 29.51
N GLY A 416 2.06 1.11 30.19
CA GLY A 416 0.76 0.58 29.77
C GLY A 416 0.29 1.12 28.42
N ILE A 417 0.54 2.40 28.11
CA ILE A 417 0.26 2.97 26.77
C ILE A 417 1.04 2.20 25.70
N ILE A 418 2.33 1.94 25.94
CA ILE A 418 3.18 1.17 25.01
C ILE A 418 2.69 -0.28 24.88
N SER A 419 2.37 -0.95 25.99
CA SER A 419 1.86 -2.33 25.93
C SER A 419 0.53 -2.43 25.16
N VAL A 420 -0.39 -1.47 25.32
CA VAL A 420 -1.67 -1.47 24.62
C VAL A 420 -1.48 -1.21 23.12
N VAL A 421 -0.65 -0.24 22.72
CA VAL A 421 -0.40 0.00 21.30
C VAL A 421 0.36 -1.17 20.65
N ASN A 422 1.35 -1.76 21.33
CA ASN A 422 2.04 -2.96 20.85
C ASN A 422 1.06 -4.11 20.64
N SER A 423 0.14 -4.35 21.58
CA SER A 423 -0.91 -5.38 21.43
C SER A 423 -1.82 -5.15 20.22
N ASN A 424 -2.21 -3.90 19.95
CA ASN A 424 -2.97 -3.56 18.74
C ASN A 424 -2.18 -3.87 17.46
N MET A 425 -0.87 -3.57 17.44
CA MET A 425 0.01 -3.85 16.30
C MET A 425 0.25 -5.35 16.11
N THR A 426 0.44 -6.12 17.19
CA THR A 426 0.49 -7.59 17.17
C THR A 426 -0.77 -8.18 16.54
N ARG A 427 -1.95 -7.61 16.84
CA ARG A 427 -3.21 -8.03 16.22
C ARG A 427 -3.23 -7.77 14.71
N ALA A 428 -2.69 -6.63 14.26
CA ALA A 428 -2.57 -6.32 12.82
C ALA A 428 -1.71 -7.38 12.10
N ILE A 429 -0.57 -7.74 12.69
CA ILE A 429 0.32 -8.78 12.15
C ILE A 429 -0.40 -10.13 12.06
N ARG A 430 -1.20 -10.51 13.06
CA ARG A 430 -1.94 -11.78 13.05
C ARG A 430 -2.95 -11.87 11.89
N VAL A 431 -3.56 -10.77 11.49
CA VAL A 431 -4.53 -10.72 10.37
C VAL A 431 -3.86 -11.02 9.02
N VAL A 432 -2.63 -10.54 8.81
CA VAL A 432 -1.90 -10.79 7.55
C VAL A 432 -1.09 -12.09 7.55
N SER A 433 -0.88 -12.70 8.71
CA SER A 433 -0.08 -13.93 8.86
C SER A 433 -0.92 -15.11 9.35
N VAL A 434 -1.11 -15.24 10.67
CA VAL A 434 -1.71 -16.41 11.33
C VAL A 434 -3.13 -16.71 10.84
N GLU A 435 -3.97 -15.69 10.66
CA GLU A 435 -5.35 -15.87 10.17
C GLU A 435 -5.41 -16.37 8.72
N ARG A 436 -4.28 -16.32 8.00
CA ARG A 436 -4.13 -16.81 6.62
C ARG A 436 -3.36 -18.12 6.53
N GLY A 437 -3.06 -18.75 7.67
CA GLY A 437 -2.35 -20.03 7.73
C GLY A 437 -0.83 -19.94 7.77
N TYR A 438 -0.25 -18.75 7.99
CA TYR A 438 1.20 -18.57 8.10
C TYR A 438 1.70 -18.71 9.54
N ASP A 439 2.85 -19.35 9.72
CA ASP A 439 3.60 -19.32 10.97
C ASP A 439 4.51 -18.09 11.00
N ALA A 440 4.15 -17.08 11.81
CA ALA A 440 4.90 -15.84 11.91
C ALA A 440 6.37 -16.05 12.34
N ARG A 441 6.70 -17.15 13.03
CA ARG A 441 8.06 -17.45 13.50
C ARG A 441 9.06 -17.72 12.37
N GLU A 442 8.56 -18.05 11.18
CA GLU A 442 9.38 -18.26 9.98
C GLU A 442 9.77 -16.96 9.27
N PHE A 443 9.22 -15.83 9.71
CA PHE A 443 9.39 -14.53 9.05
C PHE A 443 10.34 -13.63 9.84
N THR A 444 11.02 -12.74 9.12
CA THR A 444 11.71 -11.59 9.71
C THR A 444 10.77 -10.38 9.73
N LEU A 445 10.71 -9.65 10.83
CA LEU A 445 9.94 -8.40 10.91
C LEU A 445 10.80 -7.25 10.37
N MET A 446 10.47 -6.69 9.21
CA MET A 446 11.16 -5.51 8.70
C MET A 446 10.46 -4.25 9.16
N ALA A 447 11.12 -3.48 10.02
CA ALA A 447 10.53 -2.28 10.61
C ALA A 447 11.02 -1.01 9.93
N PHE A 448 10.07 -0.23 9.44
CA PHE A 448 10.29 1.05 8.79
C PHE A 448 9.22 2.06 9.14
N GLY A 449 9.30 3.24 8.54
CA GLY A 449 8.62 4.43 9.02
C GLY A 449 9.37 5.05 10.22
N GLY A 450 8.91 6.23 10.64
CA GLY A 450 9.58 6.99 11.69
C GLY A 450 9.54 6.30 13.06
N ALA A 451 8.44 5.60 13.37
CA ALA A 451 8.21 4.97 14.67
C ALA A 451 8.35 3.44 14.66
N GLY A 452 8.48 2.79 13.49
CA GLY A 452 8.56 1.32 13.40
C GLY A 452 9.68 0.73 14.26
N PRO A 453 10.94 1.15 14.07
CA PRO A 453 12.08 0.66 14.84
C PRO A 453 12.01 0.87 16.37
N LEU A 454 11.12 1.74 16.87
CA LEU A 454 10.92 1.95 18.32
C LEU A 454 10.22 0.76 18.98
N HIS A 455 9.31 0.11 18.24
CA HIS A 455 8.39 -0.90 18.76
C HIS A 455 8.70 -2.32 18.24
N ALA A 456 9.51 -2.41 17.17
CA ALA A 456 9.73 -3.63 16.41
C ALA A 456 10.18 -4.84 17.23
N CYS A 457 11.21 -4.71 18.07
CA CYS A 457 11.74 -5.83 18.87
C CYS A 457 10.70 -6.37 19.87
N GLU A 458 9.96 -5.50 20.53
CA GLU A 458 8.94 -5.90 21.51
C GLU A 458 7.75 -6.58 20.81
N VAL A 459 7.27 -6.02 19.70
CA VAL A 459 6.20 -6.63 18.89
C VAL A 459 6.65 -7.96 18.28
N ALA A 460 7.88 -8.05 17.78
CA ALA A 460 8.47 -9.29 17.26
C ALA A 460 8.50 -10.37 18.34
N ARG A 461 8.94 -10.02 19.56
CA ARG A 461 8.95 -10.94 20.71
C ARG A 461 7.56 -11.49 21.01
N ASP A 462 6.53 -10.65 21.01
CA ASP A 462 5.15 -11.04 21.29
C ASP A 462 4.53 -11.91 20.19
N MET A 463 5.04 -11.81 18.97
CA MET A 463 4.70 -12.68 17.84
C MET A 463 5.54 -13.96 17.78
N GLY A 464 6.57 -14.09 18.62
CA GLY A 464 7.55 -15.19 18.54
C GLY A 464 8.54 -15.05 17.37
N ILE A 465 8.61 -13.88 16.74
CA ILE A 465 9.58 -13.57 15.68
C ILE A 465 10.94 -13.30 16.33
N THR A 466 11.97 -14.00 15.88
CA THR A 466 13.31 -13.92 16.47
C THR A 466 14.28 -13.01 15.72
N SER A 467 13.86 -12.46 14.57
CA SER A 467 14.68 -11.61 13.71
C SER A 467 13.92 -10.35 13.31
N VAL A 468 14.54 -9.19 13.51
CA VAL A 468 14.05 -7.88 13.07
C VAL A 468 15.06 -7.27 12.11
N LEU A 469 14.60 -6.77 10.98
CA LEU A 469 15.43 -6.10 9.98
C LEU A 469 15.12 -4.61 9.97
N LEU A 470 16.14 -3.79 10.20
CA LEU A 470 16.04 -2.33 10.17
C LEU A 470 16.84 -1.83 8.96
N PRO A 471 16.18 -1.25 7.94
CA PRO A 471 16.88 -0.73 6.76
C PRO A 471 17.75 0.49 7.13
N PRO A 472 18.67 0.95 6.25
CA PRO A 472 19.62 2.00 6.58
C PRO A 472 18.96 3.34 6.91
N SER A 473 17.86 3.66 6.22
CA SER A 473 17.02 4.82 6.47
C SER A 473 15.53 4.40 6.53
N PRO A 474 15.05 3.92 7.69
CA PRO A 474 13.69 3.40 7.86
C PRO A 474 12.61 4.43 7.57
N GLY A 475 12.84 5.70 7.91
CA GLY A 475 11.88 6.76 7.74
C GLY A 475 11.75 7.27 6.31
N THR A 476 12.50 6.74 5.34
CA THR A 476 12.42 7.10 3.91
C THR A 476 12.34 5.89 3.00
N LEU A 477 12.01 4.70 3.53
CA LEU A 477 11.96 3.46 2.75
C LEU A 477 10.92 3.54 1.62
N CYS A 478 9.79 4.20 1.84
CA CYS A 478 8.75 4.39 0.82
C CYS A 478 9.30 5.13 -0.41
N SER A 479 10.05 6.22 -0.22
CA SER A 479 10.63 6.96 -1.35
C SER A 479 11.73 6.16 -2.08
N LEU A 480 12.47 5.31 -1.36
CA LEU A 480 13.39 4.35 -2.01
C LEU A 480 12.61 3.30 -2.82
N GLY A 481 11.50 2.79 -2.29
CA GLY A 481 10.63 1.84 -3.00
C GLY A 481 10.14 2.35 -4.36
N LEU A 482 9.90 3.66 -4.48
CA LEU A 482 9.53 4.32 -5.75
C LEU A 482 10.63 4.25 -6.82
N LEU A 483 11.89 4.23 -6.39
CA LEU A 483 13.04 4.05 -7.29
C LEU A 483 13.24 2.58 -7.70
N MET A 484 12.63 1.64 -6.96
CA MET A 484 12.77 0.20 -7.13
C MET A 484 11.57 -0.45 -7.84
N ALA A 485 10.48 0.30 -8.01
CA ALA A 485 9.22 -0.18 -8.57
C ALA A 485 9.30 -0.34 -10.10
N ASP A 486 9.02 -1.54 -10.59
CA ASP A 486 8.88 -1.78 -12.03
C ASP A 486 7.59 -1.19 -12.58
N THR A 487 7.51 -1.05 -13.91
CA THR A 487 6.24 -0.83 -14.59
C THR A 487 5.51 -2.17 -14.68
N LYS A 488 4.26 -2.23 -14.26
CA LYS A 488 3.48 -3.48 -14.27
C LYS A 488 2.02 -3.24 -14.63
N PHE A 489 1.51 -4.07 -15.53
CA PHE A 489 0.11 -4.14 -15.92
C PHE A 489 -0.45 -5.52 -15.66
N ASP A 490 -1.46 -5.60 -14.80
CA ASP A 490 -2.15 -6.83 -14.47
C ASP A 490 -3.46 -6.93 -15.29
N ILE A 491 -3.45 -7.73 -16.34
CA ILE A 491 -4.57 -7.87 -17.28
C ILE A 491 -5.26 -9.20 -17.04
N SER A 492 -6.59 -9.22 -17.03
CA SER A 492 -7.37 -10.43 -16.78
C SER A 492 -8.50 -10.62 -17.79
N ARG A 493 -8.98 -11.85 -17.90
CA ARG A 493 -10.25 -12.19 -18.56
C ARG A 493 -10.93 -13.32 -17.81
N SER A 494 -12.25 -13.21 -17.61
CA SER A 494 -13.06 -14.34 -17.13
C SER A 494 -13.56 -15.21 -18.26
N ASN A 495 -13.34 -16.52 -18.15
CA ASN A 495 -14.01 -17.52 -18.98
C ASN A 495 -14.08 -18.85 -18.22
N VAL A 496 -15.26 -19.22 -17.75
CA VAL A 496 -15.39 -20.39 -16.86
C VAL A 496 -15.32 -21.67 -17.67
N MET A 497 -14.25 -22.44 -17.49
CA MET A 497 -14.00 -23.70 -18.19
C MET A 497 -13.56 -24.80 -17.21
N LEU A 498 -13.89 -26.06 -17.51
CA LEU A 498 -13.34 -27.19 -16.76
C LEU A 498 -11.87 -27.41 -17.17
N ALA A 499 -11.03 -27.80 -16.21
CA ALA A 499 -9.66 -28.22 -16.45
C ALA A 499 -9.63 -29.60 -17.13
N GLU A 500 -9.97 -29.60 -18.42
CA GLU A 500 -10.04 -30.78 -19.29
C GLU A 500 -9.27 -30.50 -20.58
N GLU A 501 -8.67 -31.54 -21.19
CA GLU A 501 -7.77 -31.41 -22.36
C GLU A 501 -8.41 -30.66 -23.55
N GLU A 502 -9.71 -30.80 -23.74
CA GLU A 502 -10.47 -30.12 -24.80
C GLU A 502 -10.41 -28.58 -24.71
N ASN A 503 -10.13 -28.03 -23.53
CA ASN A 503 -10.07 -26.58 -23.30
C ASN A 503 -8.65 -26.01 -23.43
N LEU A 504 -7.61 -26.84 -23.57
CA LEU A 504 -6.21 -26.39 -23.74
C LEU A 504 -6.05 -25.30 -24.82
N PRO A 505 -6.56 -25.48 -26.06
CA PRO A 505 -6.35 -24.49 -27.11
C PRO A 505 -7.03 -23.15 -26.81
N LYS A 506 -8.15 -23.18 -26.08
CA LYS A 506 -8.88 -21.96 -25.69
C LYS A 506 -8.11 -21.18 -24.63
N VAL A 507 -7.55 -21.87 -23.63
CA VAL A 507 -6.73 -21.23 -22.58
C VAL A 507 -5.48 -20.60 -23.19
N GLN A 508 -4.76 -21.32 -24.05
CA GLN A 508 -3.57 -20.78 -24.71
C GLN A 508 -3.91 -19.52 -25.52
N LYS A 509 -5.02 -19.53 -26.28
CA LYS A 509 -5.48 -18.36 -27.03
C LYS A 509 -5.81 -17.16 -26.14
N ILE A 510 -6.38 -17.40 -24.95
CA ILE A 510 -6.64 -16.33 -23.98
C ILE A 510 -5.31 -15.72 -23.51
N PHE A 511 -4.32 -16.54 -23.17
CA PHE A 511 -3.00 -16.04 -22.80
C PHE A 511 -2.29 -15.30 -23.93
N ASP A 512 -2.35 -15.79 -25.16
CA ASP A 512 -1.75 -15.11 -26.32
C ASP A 512 -2.36 -13.71 -26.52
N THR A 513 -3.68 -13.60 -26.35
CA THR A 513 -4.41 -12.32 -26.45
C THR A 513 -3.99 -11.37 -25.32
N LEU A 514 -3.98 -11.86 -24.07
CA LEU A 514 -3.56 -11.07 -22.91
C LEU A 514 -2.10 -10.62 -23.00
N THR A 515 -1.21 -11.46 -23.51
CA THR A 515 0.21 -11.10 -23.72
C THR A 515 0.36 -10.05 -24.83
N ALA A 516 -0.45 -10.11 -25.89
CA ALA A 516 -0.46 -9.06 -26.92
C ALA A 516 -0.93 -7.72 -26.34
N GLU A 517 -2.03 -7.70 -25.60
CA GLU A 517 -2.50 -6.49 -24.89
C GLU A 517 -1.45 -5.94 -23.92
N GLY A 518 -0.76 -6.82 -23.18
CA GLY A 518 0.34 -6.43 -22.28
C GLY A 518 1.53 -5.81 -23.00
N ASN A 519 1.86 -6.29 -24.19
CA ASN A 519 2.88 -5.66 -25.02
C ASN A 519 2.47 -4.26 -25.46
N GLU A 520 1.23 -4.07 -25.91
CA GLU A 520 0.74 -2.75 -26.33
C GLU A 520 0.78 -1.72 -25.18
N LEU A 521 0.48 -2.15 -23.95
CA LEU A 521 0.61 -1.27 -22.77
C LEU A 521 2.07 -0.94 -22.45
N LEU A 522 2.98 -1.92 -22.52
CA LEU A 522 4.42 -1.69 -22.31
C LEU A 522 5.04 -0.85 -23.43
N ASP A 523 4.51 -0.92 -24.66
CA ASP A 523 4.88 -0.05 -25.78
C ASP A 523 4.52 1.42 -25.48
N LYS A 524 3.32 1.67 -24.92
CA LYS A 524 2.89 3.02 -24.53
C LYS A 524 3.78 3.63 -23.43
N GLU A 525 4.32 2.80 -22.54
CA GLU A 525 5.26 3.21 -21.49
C GLU A 525 6.72 3.29 -21.99
N GLY A 526 6.99 2.96 -23.27
CA GLY A 526 8.33 3.05 -23.86
C GLY A 526 9.32 1.98 -23.41
N VAL A 527 8.83 0.85 -22.87
CA VAL A 527 9.68 -0.26 -22.38
C VAL A 527 10.17 -1.10 -23.56
N ALA A 528 11.48 -1.33 -23.72
CA ALA A 528 12.01 -2.13 -24.82
C ALA A 528 11.71 -3.63 -24.65
N GLU A 529 11.55 -4.38 -25.74
CA GLU A 529 11.18 -5.81 -25.73
C GLU A 529 12.10 -6.69 -24.85
N LYS A 530 13.40 -6.41 -24.86
CA LYS A 530 14.41 -7.12 -24.05
C LYS A 530 14.26 -6.93 -22.53
N ASP A 531 13.55 -5.88 -22.12
CA ASP A 531 13.34 -5.48 -20.73
C ASP A 531 11.90 -5.82 -20.28
N ARG A 532 11.21 -6.69 -21.04
CA ARG A 532 9.84 -7.17 -20.73
C ARG A 532 9.86 -8.58 -20.18
N SER A 533 9.02 -8.82 -19.18
CA SER A 533 8.73 -10.16 -18.69
C SER A 533 7.23 -10.35 -18.45
N PHE A 534 6.79 -11.61 -18.49
CA PHE A 534 5.38 -11.97 -18.35
C PHE A 534 5.21 -13.07 -17.32
N THR A 535 4.25 -12.91 -16.41
CA THR A 535 3.84 -13.96 -15.47
C THR A 535 2.39 -14.34 -15.72
N TYR A 536 2.11 -15.65 -15.77
CA TYR A 536 0.80 -16.21 -16.09
C TYR A 536 0.17 -16.81 -14.84
N LEU A 537 -1.11 -16.55 -14.63
CA LEU A 537 -1.86 -17.05 -13.49
C LEU A 537 -3.26 -17.47 -13.91
N ILE A 538 -3.75 -18.56 -13.33
CA ILE A 538 -5.15 -19.00 -13.47
C ILE A 538 -5.78 -19.07 -12.09
N GLU A 539 -6.91 -18.40 -11.92
CA GLU A 539 -7.73 -18.52 -10.72
C GLU A 539 -8.66 -19.73 -10.87
N CYS A 540 -8.43 -20.72 -10.03
CA CYS A 540 -9.07 -22.03 -10.06
C CYS A 540 -9.98 -22.23 -8.84
N ARG A 541 -11.02 -23.03 -8.98
CA ARG A 541 -11.89 -23.45 -7.86
C ARG A 541 -12.50 -24.81 -8.12
N TYR A 542 -12.96 -25.50 -7.08
CA TYR A 542 -13.79 -26.68 -7.30
C TYR A 542 -15.14 -26.28 -7.90
N GLU A 543 -15.71 -27.16 -8.73
CA GLU A 543 -17.07 -26.96 -9.23
C GLU A 543 -18.04 -26.77 -8.05
N ARG A 544 -18.89 -25.72 -8.12
CA ARG A 544 -19.82 -25.27 -7.05
C ARG A 544 -19.17 -24.56 -5.86
N GLN A 545 -17.85 -24.38 -5.85
CA GLN A 545 -17.19 -23.47 -4.91
C GLN A 545 -17.39 -22.01 -5.37
N ASN A 546 -17.44 -21.08 -4.41
CA ASN A 546 -17.65 -19.66 -4.70
C ASN A 546 -16.36 -18.81 -4.77
N TYR A 547 -15.25 -19.34 -4.24
CA TYR A 547 -13.98 -18.63 -4.12
C TYR A 547 -12.89 -19.33 -4.90
N GLU A 548 -12.04 -18.53 -5.51
CA GLU A 548 -10.96 -18.96 -6.37
C GLU A 548 -9.61 -18.90 -5.64
N ILE A 549 -8.67 -19.75 -6.06
CA ILE A 549 -7.26 -19.74 -5.66
C ILE A 549 -6.44 -19.51 -6.92
N GLY A 550 -5.59 -18.49 -6.92
CA GLY A 550 -4.68 -18.19 -8.03
C GLY A 550 -3.50 -19.15 -8.07
N ILE A 551 -3.28 -19.80 -9.21
CA ILE A 551 -2.17 -20.72 -9.43
C ILE A 551 -1.29 -20.17 -10.55
N GLU A 552 -0.01 -19.94 -10.23
CA GLU A 552 1.00 -19.53 -11.21
C GLU A 552 1.26 -20.66 -12.21
N VAL A 553 1.22 -20.31 -13.49
CA VAL A 553 1.43 -21.20 -14.64
C VAL A 553 2.76 -20.84 -15.30
N LYS A 554 3.60 -21.83 -15.59
CA LYS A 554 4.91 -21.64 -16.21
C LYS A 554 4.99 -22.34 -17.56
N GLY A 555 5.50 -21.63 -18.57
CA GLY A 555 5.63 -22.14 -19.93
C GLY A 555 4.32 -22.13 -20.72
N GLN A 556 4.37 -22.75 -21.90
CA GLN A 556 3.20 -22.87 -22.78
C GLN A 556 2.14 -23.77 -22.14
N PHE A 557 0.87 -23.36 -22.18
CA PHE A 557 -0.21 -24.08 -21.52
C PHE A 557 -0.59 -25.35 -22.29
N GLY A 558 0.08 -26.44 -21.94
CA GLY A 558 -0.16 -27.79 -22.43
C GLY A 558 -0.70 -28.73 -21.36
N LYS A 559 -0.83 -30.01 -21.72
CA LYS A 559 -1.35 -31.06 -20.82
C LYS A 559 -0.55 -31.16 -19.51
N GLU A 560 0.78 -31.24 -19.60
CA GLU A 560 1.67 -31.38 -18.44
C GLU A 560 1.52 -30.17 -17.48
N VAL A 561 1.45 -28.97 -18.03
CA VAL A 561 1.27 -27.73 -17.26
C VAL A 561 -0.09 -27.68 -16.58
N MET A 562 -1.16 -28.18 -17.22
CA MET A 562 -2.47 -28.29 -16.59
C MET A 562 -2.46 -29.29 -15.43
N GLU A 563 -1.82 -30.45 -15.60
CA GLU A 563 -1.69 -31.45 -14.54
C GLU A 563 -0.90 -30.89 -13.35
N GLU A 564 0.18 -30.16 -13.59
CA GLU A 564 0.93 -29.46 -12.55
C GLU A 564 0.08 -28.40 -11.84
N MET A 565 -0.68 -27.60 -12.59
CA MET A 565 -1.59 -26.59 -12.04
C MET A 565 -2.65 -27.22 -11.12
N ILE A 566 -3.22 -28.36 -11.52
CA ILE A 566 -4.21 -29.09 -10.71
C ILE A 566 -3.58 -29.57 -9.39
N GLU A 567 -2.36 -30.11 -9.44
CA GLU A 567 -1.68 -30.58 -8.23
C GLU A 567 -1.33 -29.41 -7.28
N ARG A 568 -0.81 -28.31 -7.83
CA ARG A 568 -0.55 -27.08 -7.07
C ARG A 568 -1.82 -26.53 -6.44
N PHE A 569 -2.94 -26.55 -7.16
CA PHE A 569 -4.23 -26.16 -6.60
C PHE A 569 -4.61 -26.99 -5.37
N HIS A 570 -4.40 -28.32 -5.40
CA HIS A 570 -4.68 -29.16 -4.23
C HIS A 570 -3.78 -28.83 -3.03
N GLN A 571 -2.51 -28.53 -3.27
CA GLN A 571 -1.57 -28.13 -2.22
C GLN A 571 -1.98 -26.79 -1.59
N GLU A 572 -2.29 -25.79 -2.42
CA GLU A 572 -2.74 -24.48 -1.95
C GLU A 572 -4.09 -24.55 -1.23
N HIS A 573 -5.03 -25.34 -1.73
CA HIS A 573 -6.32 -25.54 -1.06
C HIS A 573 -6.14 -26.19 0.32
N ASN A 574 -5.22 -27.16 0.45
CA ASN A 574 -4.89 -27.77 1.74
C ASN A 574 -4.22 -26.77 2.69
N ARG A 575 -3.34 -25.91 2.17
CA ARG A 575 -2.68 -24.85 2.95
C ARG A 575 -3.69 -23.84 3.47
N SER A 576 -4.57 -23.33 2.62
CA SER A 576 -5.53 -22.28 2.98
C SER A 576 -6.73 -22.78 3.80
N TYR A 577 -7.21 -24.01 3.55
CA TYR A 577 -8.45 -24.51 4.13
C TYR A 577 -8.31 -25.80 4.96
N GLY A 578 -7.12 -26.41 4.99
CA GLY A 578 -6.84 -27.63 5.76
C GLY A 578 -7.32 -28.95 5.13
N TYR A 579 -7.78 -28.93 3.88
CA TYR A 579 -8.18 -30.12 3.14
C TYR A 579 -8.08 -29.92 1.62
N PHE A 580 -8.21 -30.98 0.82
CA PHE A 580 -8.47 -30.93 -0.62
C PHE A 580 -9.31 -32.14 -1.05
N ASN A 581 -9.94 -32.09 -2.23
CA ASN A 581 -10.73 -33.18 -2.77
C ASN A 581 -10.38 -33.48 -4.25
N ARG A 582 -9.73 -34.62 -4.53
CA ARG A 582 -9.38 -35.05 -5.89
C ARG A 582 -10.57 -35.54 -6.72
N SER A 583 -11.70 -35.88 -6.09
CA SER A 583 -12.88 -36.37 -6.82
C SER A 583 -13.71 -35.24 -7.43
N MET A 584 -13.48 -34.00 -7.00
CA MET A 584 -14.20 -32.83 -7.51
C MET A 584 -13.51 -32.29 -8.76
N LYS A 585 -14.32 -31.93 -9.76
CA LYS A 585 -13.82 -31.27 -10.97
C LYS A 585 -13.32 -29.87 -10.64
N LEU A 586 -12.22 -29.49 -11.30
CA LEU A 586 -11.64 -28.15 -11.21
C LEU A 586 -12.18 -27.24 -12.31
N GLN A 587 -12.61 -26.03 -11.94
CA GLN A 587 -12.98 -24.94 -12.84
C GLN A 587 -11.86 -23.90 -12.87
N MET A 588 -11.40 -23.56 -14.08
CA MET A 588 -10.60 -22.36 -14.36
C MET A 588 -11.58 -21.20 -14.60
N VAL A 589 -11.41 -20.09 -13.89
CA VAL A 589 -12.40 -19.01 -13.85
C VAL A 589 -11.85 -17.73 -14.49
N ASN A 590 -10.72 -17.25 -13.97
CA ASN A 590 -10.03 -16.06 -14.47
C ASN A 590 -8.64 -16.41 -14.95
N TYR A 591 -8.26 -15.84 -16.08
CA TYR A 591 -6.92 -15.92 -16.65
C TYR A 591 -6.28 -14.56 -16.50
N ARG A 592 -5.08 -14.51 -15.94
CA ARG A 592 -4.35 -13.27 -15.70
C ARG A 592 -2.95 -13.35 -16.29
N VAL A 593 -2.54 -12.26 -16.92
CA VAL A 593 -1.15 -12.01 -17.32
C VAL A 593 -0.70 -10.72 -16.65
N SER A 594 0.41 -10.79 -15.93
CA SER A 594 1.12 -9.58 -15.51
C SER A 594 2.22 -9.31 -16.53
N ALA A 595 2.10 -8.20 -17.25
CA ALA A 595 3.13 -7.67 -18.13
C ALA A 595 4.02 -6.72 -17.31
N ILE A 596 5.31 -7.02 -17.23
CA ILE A 596 6.28 -6.31 -16.38
C ILE A 596 7.33 -5.70 -17.30
N GLY A 597 7.59 -4.41 -17.11
CA GLY A 597 8.70 -3.69 -17.71
C GLY A 597 9.75 -3.40 -16.65
N ASP A 598 10.92 -4.03 -16.79
CA ASP A 598 12.03 -3.85 -15.86
C ASP A 598 12.61 -2.45 -16.03
N ILE A 599 12.55 -1.65 -14.97
CA ILE A 599 13.23 -0.35 -14.97
C ILE A 599 14.68 -0.50 -14.52
N ILE A 600 15.55 0.42 -14.93
CA ILE A 600 16.90 0.49 -14.38
C ILE A 600 16.78 0.90 -12.91
N LYS A 601 17.18 0.01 -11.99
CA LYS A 601 17.11 0.23 -10.54
C LYS A 601 18.44 0.74 -10.00
N PRO A 602 18.43 1.53 -8.91
CA PRO A 602 19.63 1.81 -8.17
C PRO A 602 20.35 0.52 -7.73
N ASP A 603 21.61 0.39 -8.15
CA ASP A 603 22.50 -0.65 -7.66
C ASP A 603 23.23 -0.13 -6.42
N LEU A 604 22.72 -0.44 -5.23
CA LEU A 604 23.37 -0.09 -3.98
C LEU A 604 24.54 -1.05 -3.77
N ALA A 605 25.75 -0.51 -3.71
CA ALA A 605 26.96 -1.31 -3.55
C ALA A 605 27.09 -1.86 -2.12
N GLU A 606 27.39 -3.16 -2.00
CA GLU A 606 27.76 -3.78 -0.73
C GLU A 606 29.14 -3.28 -0.30
N MET A 607 29.24 -2.78 0.92
CA MET A 607 30.52 -2.45 1.54
C MET A 607 31.12 -3.70 2.20
N PRO A 608 32.45 -3.91 2.12
CA PRO A 608 33.08 -5.01 2.81
C PRO A 608 32.83 -4.96 4.32
N ALA A 609 32.21 -6.00 4.87
CA ALA A 609 32.05 -6.17 6.31
C ALA A 609 33.39 -6.56 6.94
N ASP A 610 33.85 -5.77 7.92
CA ASP A 610 35.03 -6.13 8.70
C ASP A 610 34.58 -7.03 9.88
N PRO A 611 34.96 -8.32 9.91
CA PRO A 611 34.58 -9.21 11.01
C PRO A 611 35.17 -8.79 12.37
N ASN A 612 36.16 -7.89 12.38
CA ASN A 612 36.73 -7.31 13.59
C ASN A 612 36.27 -5.86 13.83
N ALA A 613 35.22 -5.40 13.14
CA ALA A 613 34.70 -4.06 13.31
C ALA A 613 34.27 -3.83 14.76
N GLU A 614 35.00 -2.98 15.47
CA GLU A 614 34.63 -2.58 16.83
C GLU A 614 33.31 -1.81 16.82
N PRO A 615 32.42 -2.01 17.81
CA PRO A 615 31.22 -1.20 17.93
C PRO A 615 31.59 0.27 18.11
N PRO A 616 30.80 1.22 17.56
CA PRO A 616 31.04 2.63 17.76
C PRO A 616 30.99 2.98 19.25
N LYS A 617 31.66 4.07 19.65
CA LYS A 617 31.55 4.55 21.03
C LYS A 617 30.18 5.19 21.24
N PRO A 618 29.46 4.89 22.34
CA PRO A 618 28.24 5.61 22.65
C PRO A 618 28.58 7.08 22.90
N PHE A 619 27.76 7.99 22.36
CA PHE A 619 27.98 9.43 22.56
C PHE A 619 27.35 9.92 23.87
N THR A 620 26.39 9.18 24.42
CA THR A 620 25.82 9.43 25.75
C THR A 620 25.17 8.16 26.32
N THR A 621 24.67 8.26 27.55
CA THR A 621 23.81 7.25 28.18
C THR A 621 22.50 7.90 28.60
N ARG A 622 21.46 7.07 28.79
CA ARG A 622 20.13 7.52 29.24
C ARG A 622 19.44 6.42 30.02
N GLU A 623 18.66 6.82 31.01
CA GLU A 623 17.79 5.92 31.76
C GLU A 623 16.58 5.55 30.89
N VAL A 624 16.42 4.26 30.60
CA VAL A 624 15.35 3.75 29.74
C VAL A 624 14.61 2.62 30.44
N LEU A 625 13.28 2.67 30.40
CA LEU A 625 12.45 1.57 30.86
C LEU A 625 11.98 0.73 29.67
N PHE A 626 12.43 -0.52 29.62
CA PHE A 626 12.04 -1.49 28.59
C PHE A 626 10.81 -2.30 29.01
N ASP A 627 10.12 -2.89 28.03
CA ASP A 627 9.00 -3.79 28.33
C ASP A 627 9.43 -4.94 29.26
N ARG A 628 8.57 -5.28 30.22
CA ARG A 628 8.77 -6.30 31.28
C ARG A 628 9.88 -6.02 32.29
N GLU A 629 10.62 -4.92 32.15
CA GLU A 629 11.56 -4.47 33.17
C GLU A 629 10.85 -3.68 34.28
N LYS A 630 11.35 -3.82 35.51
CA LYS A 630 10.77 -3.12 36.66
C LYS A 630 11.37 -1.74 36.85
N ASP A 631 12.63 -1.58 36.55
CA ASP A 631 13.41 -0.38 36.84
C ASP A 631 14.03 0.17 35.56
N TYR A 632 14.34 1.47 35.56
CA TYR A 632 15.08 2.08 34.48
C TYR A 632 16.49 1.47 34.41
N ILE A 633 16.97 1.26 33.18
CA ILE A 633 18.29 0.71 32.90
C ILE A 633 19.11 1.78 32.19
N THR A 634 20.31 2.07 32.71
CA THR A 634 21.29 2.92 32.04
C THR A 634 21.66 2.31 30.69
N THR A 635 21.25 2.98 29.61
CA THR A 635 21.32 2.48 28.25
C THR A 635 22.26 3.31 27.42
N ASN A 636 23.12 2.65 26.65
CA ASN A 636 24.07 3.30 25.73
C ASN A 636 23.34 3.84 24.49
N ILE A 637 23.65 5.09 24.11
CA ILE A 637 23.05 5.76 22.96
C ILE A 637 24.12 5.95 21.89
N TYR A 638 23.81 5.48 20.68
CA TYR A 638 24.72 5.48 19.54
C TYR A 638 24.16 6.34 18.41
N ASN A 639 25.05 7.00 17.67
CA ASN A 639 24.67 7.67 16.43
C ASN A 639 24.75 6.66 15.30
N ARG A 640 23.68 6.54 14.51
CA ARG A 640 23.59 5.59 13.40
C ARG A 640 24.77 5.70 12.42
N ASN A 641 25.22 6.92 12.13
CA ASN A 641 26.27 7.17 11.14
C ASN A 641 27.65 6.64 11.55
N ASP A 642 27.84 6.29 12.82
CA ASP A 642 29.12 5.80 13.33
C ASP A 642 29.28 4.27 13.18
N PHE A 643 28.19 3.55 12.85
CA PHE A 643 28.24 2.10 12.65
C PHE A 643 28.89 1.75 11.32
N LYS A 644 29.78 0.77 11.36
CA LYS A 644 30.42 0.20 10.17
C LYS A 644 29.88 -1.21 9.88
N PRO A 645 29.91 -1.63 8.62
CA PRO A 645 29.67 -3.02 8.25
C PRO A 645 30.52 -4.00 9.07
N GLY A 646 29.88 -5.03 9.63
CA GLY A 646 30.49 -6.04 10.50
C GLY A 646 30.33 -5.77 12.00
N CYS A 647 29.97 -4.55 12.41
CA CYS A 647 29.81 -4.22 13.83
C CYS A 647 28.68 -5.02 14.48
N THR A 648 28.89 -5.42 15.73
CA THR A 648 27.87 -6.06 16.58
C THR A 648 27.75 -5.34 17.91
N ILE A 649 26.53 -5.09 18.36
CA ILE A 649 26.24 -4.62 19.73
C ILE A 649 25.21 -5.52 20.41
N MET A 650 25.34 -5.65 21.73
CA MET A 650 24.33 -6.28 22.57
C MET A 650 23.44 -5.20 23.19
N GLY A 651 22.14 -5.46 23.26
CA GLY A 651 21.22 -4.62 24.03
C GLY A 651 21.48 -4.72 25.54
N PRO A 652 21.00 -3.75 26.34
CA PRO A 652 20.17 -2.62 25.94
C PRO A 652 20.96 -1.51 25.23
N ALA A 653 20.43 -1.04 24.10
CA ALA A 653 20.99 0.05 23.32
C ALA A 653 19.91 0.85 22.57
N ILE A 654 20.16 2.13 22.33
CA ILE A 654 19.35 2.98 21.44
C ILE A 654 20.25 3.51 20.33
N ILE A 655 19.78 3.41 19.09
CA ILE A 655 20.46 3.95 17.91
C ILE A 655 19.63 5.09 17.36
N GLU A 656 20.17 6.30 17.42
CA GLU A 656 19.51 7.53 16.95
C GLU A 656 19.97 7.87 15.53
N GLN A 657 19.00 8.24 14.70
CA GLN A 657 19.20 8.77 13.35
C GLN A 657 18.21 9.91 13.06
N MET A 658 18.40 10.58 11.93
CA MET A 658 17.59 11.76 11.57
C MET A 658 16.11 11.40 11.34
N ASP A 659 15.85 10.23 10.78
CA ASP A 659 14.54 9.80 10.27
C ASP A 659 13.81 8.81 11.19
N SER A 660 14.50 8.20 12.17
CA SER A 660 13.94 7.21 13.10
C SER A 660 14.82 7.02 14.35
N THR A 661 14.36 6.22 15.31
CA THR A 661 15.13 5.77 16.48
C THR A 661 14.89 4.28 16.69
N SER A 662 15.96 3.50 16.73
CA SER A 662 15.90 2.05 16.90
C SER A 662 16.16 1.68 18.36
N VAL A 663 15.24 0.92 18.95
CA VAL A 663 15.36 0.44 20.33
C VAL A 663 15.77 -1.03 20.30
N ILE A 664 16.94 -1.34 20.87
CA ILE A 664 17.47 -2.70 21.01
C ILE A 664 17.34 -3.09 22.49
N PRO A 665 16.31 -3.86 22.89
CA PRO A 665 16.09 -4.22 24.29
C PRO A 665 17.16 -5.18 24.83
N PRO A 666 17.19 -5.42 26.16
CA PRO A 666 17.95 -6.54 26.73
C PRO A 666 17.62 -7.88 26.02
N ASP A 667 18.59 -8.78 25.97
CA ASP A 667 18.52 -10.08 25.27
C ASP A 667 18.43 -10.02 23.73
N TRP A 668 18.61 -8.84 23.13
CA TRP A 668 18.72 -8.68 21.68
C TRP A 668 20.15 -8.33 21.27
N LYS A 669 20.53 -8.79 20.08
CA LYS A 669 21.83 -8.54 19.45
C LYS A 669 21.61 -7.86 18.12
N ALA A 670 22.28 -6.74 17.86
CA ALA A 670 22.20 -6.02 16.60
C ALA A 670 23.52 -6.15 15.82
N TYR A 671 23.42 -6.53 14.55
CA TYR A 671 24.52 -6.68 13.60
C TYR A 671 24.32 -5.76 12.40
N THR A 672 25.36 -5.04 11.98
CA THR A 672 25.33 -4.19 10.78
C THR A 672 25.93 -4.93 9.58
N ASP A 673 25.15 -5.12 8.51
CA ASP A 673 25.62 -5.80 7.31
C ASP A 673 26.40 -4.89 6.33
N GLY A 674 26.81 -5.44 5.18
CA GLY A 674 27.51 -4.72 4.11
C GLY A 674 26.70 -3.62 3.42
N TYR A 675 25.37 -3.69 3.47
CA TYR A 675 24.47 -2.67 2.93
C TYR A 675 24.04 -1.65 4.00
N GLN A 676 24.60 -1.75 5.20
CA GLN A 676 24.22 -0.96 6.36
C GLN A 676 22.77 -1.20 6.81
N ASN A 677 22.20 -2.38 6.58
CA ASN A 677 21.05 -2.80 7.35
C ASN A 677 21.49 -3.19 8.76
N ILE A 678 20.60 -3.03 9.74
CA ILE A 678 20.79 -3.56 11.08
C ILE A 678 19.85 -4.76 11.26
N ILE A 679 20.45 -5.94 11.41
CA ILE A 679 19.73 -7.19 11.69
C ILE A 679 19.79 -7.42 13.19
N VAL A 680 18.62 -7.47 13.83
CA VAL A 680 18.47 -7.66 15.27
C VAL A 680 17.93 -9.05 15.55
N THR A 681 18.70 -9.86 16.27
CA THR A 681 18.32 -11.23 16.66
C THR A 681 18.04 -11.33 18.15
N TYR A 682 17.02 -12.10 18.51
CA TYR A 682 16.69 -12.39 19.90
C TYR A 682 17.54 -13.57 20.41
N GLU A 683 18.27 -13.36 21.50
CA GLU A 683 19.19 -14.32 22.13
C GLU A 683 18.63 -14.90 23.44
N GLY A 684 17.46 -14.43 23.90
CA GLY A 684 16.88 -14.78 25.22
C GLY A 684 16.27 -16.18 25.34
N GLY A 685 16.47 -17.07 24.36
CA GLY A 685 15.94 -18.44 24.32
C GLY A 685 14.43 -18.55 24.05
N ALA A 686 13.97 -19.71 23.57
CA ALA A 686 12.53 -19.98 23.41
C ALA A 686 11.87 -20.07 24.79
N LYS A 687 10.87 -19.22 25.07
CA LYS A 687 9.96 -19.40 26.21
C LYS A 687 8.73 -20.17 25.78
#